data_AF-A0A226DQK6-F1
#
_entry.id   AF-A0A226DQK6-F1
#
_cell.length_a   1.000
_cell.length_b   1.000
_cell.length_c   1.000
_cell.angle_alpha   90.00
_cell.angle_beta   90.00
_cell.angle_gamma   90.00
#
_symmetry.space_group_name_H-M   'P 1'
#
loop_
_entity.id
_entity.type
_entity.pdbx_description
1 polymer ?
#
loop_
_entity_poly.entity_id
_entity_poly.type
_entity_poly.pdbx_seq_one_letter_code
_entity_poly.pdbx_strand_id
1 'polypeptide(L)'
;MILASLVTLFALAQCALSLPQLLNVGIVLPEEQRGGTIDFGYKWALKVLNRDKVLLPNTTLVGKTMYVKTGDSFRASKELCKLLGTGVVAILGGASNYDPSLEWKLFWTSATMDIPLFFSTPSFAHYKPAQKSGKGRDQFAVRLAPTLQVWGQLLRELTKYLGLQSVAILYEDERGLMRTQALLREPSPVEYIIVRKVSPERYVNVLKEVKGREIRHLIIDCKLDSLPDLLKAILELQMTSYKYHYILTNLDLSTVNMSDFTSAQVNLTSFQIVDQNGRFQNEKWLELKNFGDEELNRGIFDKKTPAIHTETAFAFDSVMALGLGLSSSDASHTIQPANLSCDLKIDRVAPWTDGLSLLNYITSVDFKGISGNVAFKEGDRSSLKIDITRLVPNGWKRVGMWTPDRLLNITKPKAFWDLGLTNATLLVTCVLEKPYVQLKQGGNWTGNDRFTGFSIELLKKIAEKVHFKYVLEVVQDGKYGVYNEETGEWNGVMKQLIEKSADLAIGAITINHARESVIDFTKPFMNLGISILFKKPQRMKPQIFSFLNPLALEIWLSVVVSYVLVSITMFVVARFSPHEWSPTTAAMSYGRGATVGVVRNQFSLKNSFWYPIGTLMQQGSDLNPKTASTRLIGGLWWFFSIIIVSSYTANLAAFLTVERMTTPIESAEDLAEQSEIAYGSLESGSTMTFFRDSKIETYRKMWLVMANKKPSAFSSSYREGISRVLKGNYAFFMESTTIEYVTRENCNLTQIGGQIDSKDYGIALPIGSPWRDKIGLAILEMQELGVIQQERNKWWGSYITSDPDQDYYCNVDYKKQDTKASALGVDNIGGIFVVLVVGLVIAIAVAICEFCWNARINASSDHVGLCSAMADEARFACRCRGPRRRPALTQHCGRCQTGHSKPAQPITYHDYHTYPHQHYHQNVNGLQALQQ
;
A
#
# COMPACT_ATOMS: atom_id res chain seq x y z
N MET A 1 87.82 -43.69 48.61
CA MET A 1 86.57 -44.07 47.92
C MET A 1 85.29 -43.56 48.61
N ILE A 2 85.24 -43.44 49.94
CA ILE A 2 84.02 -42.98 50.66
C ILE A 2 83.78 -41.46 50.55
N LEU A 3 84.84 -40.64 50.43
CA LEU A 3 84.69 -39.19 50.19
C LEU A 3 84.19 -38.84 48.77
N ALA A 4 84.55 -39.64 47.77
CA ALA A 4 84.12 -39.42 46.39
C ALA A 4 82.64 -39.77 46.18
N SER A 5 82.11 -40.77 46.91
CA SER A 5 80.69 -41.12 46.88
C SER A 5 79.81 -40.15 47.67
N LEU A 6 80.34 -39.49 48.71
CA LEU A 6 79.61 -38.46 49.45
C LEU A 6 79.49 -37.16 48.66
N VAL A 7 80.51 -36.78 47.88
CA VAL A 7 80.47 -35.59 47.02
C VAL A 7 79.56 -35.79 45.81
N THR A 8 79.48 -37.01 45.25
CA THR A 8 78.52 -37.31 44.18
C THR A 8 77.09 -37.49 44.68
N LEU A 9 76.86 -37.97 45.91
CA LEU A 9 75.54 -37.93 46.54
C LEU A 9 75.10 -36.50 46.91
N PHE A 10 76.03 -35.63 47.34
CA PHE A 10 75.71 -34.21 47.58
C PHE A 10 75.45 -33.45 46.27
N ALA A 11 76.14 -33.80 45.18
CA ALA A 11 75.92 -33.23 43.85
C ALA A 11 74.63 -33.75 43.17
N LEU A 12 74.19 -34.98 43.47
CA LEU A 12 72.91 -35.52 43.01
C LEU A 12 71.72 -35.10 43.91
N ALA A 13 71.97 -34.73 45.17
CA ALA A 13 70.95 -34.17 46.07
C ALA A 13 70.63 -32.70 45.80
N GLN A 14 71.42 -32.01 44.98
CA GLN A 14 71.04 -30.76 44.34
C GLN A 14 70.32 -31.04 43.01
N CYS A 15 69.16 -31.69 43.07
CA CYS A 15 68.11 -31.28 42.13
C CYS A 15 67.80 -29.83 42.49
N ALA A 16 68.47 -28.90 41.81
CA ALA A 16 68.29 -27.48 42.01
C ALA A 16 66.80 -27.16 41.79
N LEU A 17 66.10 -26.90 42.89
CA LEU A 17 64.80 -26.25 42.86
C LEU A 17 65.02 -24.91 42.15
N SER A 18 64.50 -24.78 40.93
CA SER A 18 64.72 -23.57 40.14
C SER A 18 63.81 -22.42 40.63
N LEU A 19 62.70 -22.74 41.30
CA LEU A 19 61.88 -21.81 42.06
C LEU A 19 62.12 -21.89 43.58
N PRO A 20 62.12 -20.74 44.30
CA PRO A 20 62.13 -20.70 45.76
C PRO A 20 60.85 -21.29 46.37
N GLN A 21 60.93 -21.84 47.59
CA GLN A 21 59.78 -22.42 48.31
C GLN A 21 58.65 -21.41 48.59
N LEU A 22 58.99 -20.12 48.71
CA LEU A 22 58.05 -19.05 49.01
C LEU A 22 58.31 -17.86 48.09
N LEU A 23 57.26 -17.43 47.39
CA LEU A 23 57.29 -16.29 46.48
C LEU A 23 56.21 -15.27 46.90
N ASN A 24 56.61 -14.02 47.06
CA ASN A 24 55.70 -12.93 47.40
C ASN A 24 55.08 -12.34 46.13
N VAL A 25 53.76 -12.20 46.12
CA VAL A 25 53.02 -11.53 45.04
C VAL A 25 52.34 -10.30 45.62
N GLY A 26 52.62 -9.13 45.06
CA GLY A 26 52.00 -7.89 45.52
C GLY A 26 50.58 -7.76 45.00
N ILE A 27 49.61 -7.44 45.86
CA ILE A 27 48.24 -7.10 45.43
C ILE A 27 47.96 -5.65 45.82
N VAL A 28 47.73 -4.78 44.85
CA VAL A 28 47.48 -3.35 45.10
C VAL A 28 46.06 -2.99 44.70
N LEU A 29 45.25 -2.61 45.69
CA LEU A 29 43.84 -2.28 45.51
C LEU A 29 43.46 -0.96 46.20
N PRO A 30 42.46 -0.23 45.68
CA PRO A 30 41.89 0.90 46.39
C PRO A 30 41.12 0.48 47.65
N GLU A 31 41.03 1.36 48.63
CA GLU A 31 40.39 1.07 49.93
C GLU A 31 38.90 0.74 49.81
N GLU A 32 38.21 1.28 48.81
CA GLU A 32 36.81 1.00 48.50
C GLU A 32 36.58 -0.43 47.96
N GLN A 33 37.64 -1.08 47.48
CA GLN A 33 37.62 -2.47 47.01
C GLN A 33 38.04 -3.47 48.09
N ARG A 34 38.22 -3.01 49.34
CA ARG A 34 38.54 -3.89 50.46
C ARG A 34 37.35 -4.80 50.75
N GLY A 35 37.53 -6.10 50.58
CA GLY A 35 36.41 -7.05 50.62
C GLY A 35 35.43 -6.86 49.46
N GLY A 36 35.88 -6.31 48.33
CA GLY A 36 35.15 -6.28 47.08
C GLY A 36 35.36 -7.55 46.25
N THR A 37 34.58 -7.69 45.18
CA THR A 37 34.57 -8.87 44.29
C THR A 37 35.94 -9.17 43.67
N ILE A 38 36.76 -8.16 43.39
CA ILE A 38 38.11 -8.30 42.83
C ILE A 38 39.14 -8.79 43.87
N ASP A 39 39.07 -8.31 45.10
CA ASP A 39 39.95 -8.72 46.22
C ASP A 39 39.74 -10.20 46.53
N PHE A 40 38.48 -10.63 46.57
CA PHE A 40 38.13 -12.04 46.73
C PHE A 40 38.58 -12.90 45.54
N GLY A 41 38.54 -12.37 44.31
CA GLY A 41 39.04 -13.07 43.13
C GLY A 41 40.52 -13.44 43.24
N TYR A 42 41.37 -12.52 43.69
CA TYR A 42 42.79 -12.81 43.90
C TYR A 42 43.03 -13.82 45.02
N LYS A 43 42.35 -13.66 46.17
CA LYS A 43 42.45 -14.58 47.31
C LYS A 43 42.00 -15.99 46.94
N TRP A 44 40.92 -16.10 46.17
CA TRP A 44 40.41 -17.37 45.66
C TRP A 44 41.44 -18.07 44.79
N ALA A 45 41.99 -17.36 43.80
CA ALA A 45 42.92 -17.94 42.84
C ALA A 45 44.24 -18.37 43.49
N LEU A 46 44.77 -17.57 44.44
CA LEU A 46 45.96 -17.95 45.21
C LEU A 46 45.73 -19.23 46.02
N LYS A 47 44.56 -19.39 46.63
CA LYS A 47 44.20 -20.62 47.36
C LYS A 47 44.11 -21.84 46.44
N VAL A 48 43.49 -21.68 45.26
CA VAL A 48 43.38 -22.76 44.26
C VAL A 48 44.78 -23.16 43.77
N LEU A 49 45.59 -22.18 43.37
CA LEU A 49 46.93 -22.42 42.84
C LEU A 49 47.88 -23.05 43.87
N ASN A 50 47.83 -22.64 45.13
CA ASN A 50 48.65 -23.21 46.20
C ASN A 50 48.25 -24.65 46.60
N ARG A 51 46.99 -25.02 46.37
CA ARG A 51 46.47 -26.39 46.60
C ARG A 51 46.82 -27.31 45.44
N ASP A 52 46.94 -26.78 44.23
CA ASP A 52 47.30 -27.52 43.03
C ASP A 52 48.81 -27.85 42.99
N LYS A 53 49.15 -29.00 43.57
CA LYS A 53 50.52 -29.53 43.59
C LYS A 53 51.01 -30.04 42.23
N VAL A 54 50.16 -30.05 41.20
CA VAL A 54 50.58 -30.38 39.82
C VAL A 54 51.25 -29.18 39.17
N LEU A 55 50.73 -27.97 39.39
CA LEU A 55 51.25 -26.75 38.78
C LEU A 55 52.50 -26.21 39.50
N LEU A 56 52.46 -26.15 40.84
CA LEU A 56 53.57 -25.68 41.67
C LEU A 56 53.79 -26.70 42.82
N PRO A 57 54.63 -27.74 42.61
CA PRO A 57 54.79 -28.82 43.58
C PRO A 57 55.44 -28.35 44.89
N ASN A 58 56.51 -27.55 44.77
CA ASN A 58 57.39 -27.18 45.89
C ASN A 58 57.37 -25.69 46.25
N THR A 59 56.56 -24.89 45.55
CA THR A 59 56.51 -23.43 45.69
C THR A 59 55.15 -22.97 46.17
N THR A 60 55.12 -22.03 47.11
CA THR A 60 53.90 -21.42 47.63
C THR A 60 53.90 -19.92 47.36
N LEU A 61 52.80 -19.42 46.81
CA LEU A 61 52.60 -18.00 46.52
C LEU A 61 51.87 -17.31 47.67
N VAL A 62 52.48 -16.25 48.21
CA VAL A 62 51.94 -15.46 49.30
C VAL A 62 51.51 -14.09 48.77
N GLY A 63 50.20 -13.84 48.76
CA GLY A 63 49.64 -12.54 48.41
C GLY A 63 49.88 -11.50 49.50
N LYS A 64 50.61 -10.43 49.18
CA LYS A 64 50.82 -9.25 50.02
C LYS A 64 49.87 -8.14 49.56
N THR A 65 48.67 -8.12 50.13
CA THR A 65 47.64 -7.12 49.79
C THR A 65 47.89 -5.79 50.50
N MET A 66 47.87 -4.70 49.72
CA MET A 66 47.90 -3.32 50.22
C MET A 66 46.69 -2.55 49.72
N TYR A 67 46.08 -1.79 50.63
CA TYR A 67 44.95 -0.92 50.34
C TYR A 67 45.40 0.53 50.32
N VAL A 68 45.07 1.24 49.24
CA VAL A 68 45.47 2.64 49.04
C VAL A 68 44.23 3.52 48.97
N LYS A 69 44.25 4.63 49.69
CA LYS A 69 43.17 5.62 49.64
C LYS A 69 43.17 6.33 48.28
N THR A 70 41.99 6.51 47.70
CA THR A 70 41.80 7.18 46.41
C THR A 70 42.22 8.64 46.46
N GLY A 71 42.93 9.10 45.44
CA GLY A 71 43.44 10.46 45.32
C GLY A 71 44.73 10.75 46.12
N ASP A 72 45.17 9.83 46.99
CA ASP A 72 46.42 9.98 47.75
C ASP A 72 47.59 9.27 47.05
N SER A 73 48.04 9.95 46.01
CA SER A 73 49.10 9.42 45.16
C SER A 73 50.43 9.27 45.93
N PHE A 74 50.73 10.13 46.90
CA PHE A 74 51.99 10.09 47.65
C PHE A 74 52.06 8.86 48.55
N ARG A 75 50.98 8.57 49.28
CA ARG A 75 50.87 7.37 50.10
C ARG A 75 50.93 6.10 49.27
N ALA A 76 50.31 6.11 48.08
CA ALA A 76 50.41 5.01 47.12
C ALA A 76 51.87 4.67 46.79
N SER A 77 52.67 5.68 46.45
CA SER A 77 54.09 5.52 46.12
C SER A 77 54.89 4.99 47.30
N LYS A 78 54.65 5.50 48.51
CA LYS A 78 55.35 5.05 49.72
C LYS A 78 55.05 3.58 50.06
N GLU A 79 53.79 3.19 50.00
CA GLU A 79 53.39 1.79 50.26
C GLU A 79 53.87 0.85 49.15
N LEU A 80 53.85 1.29 47.89
CA LEU A 80 54.37 0.52 46.76
C LEU A 80 55.88 0.25 46.92
N CYS A 81 56.65 1.26 47.35
CA CYS A 81 58.07 1.10 47.61
C CYS A 81 58.37 0.17 48.79
N LYS A 82 57.53 0.17 49.84
CA LYS A 82 57.63 -0.83 50.91
C LYS A 82 57.34 -2.24 50.40
N LEU A 83 56.35 -2.39 49.52
CA LEU A 83 56.00 -3.67 48.91
C LEU A 83 57.15 -4.22 48.07
N LEU A 84 57.81 -3.38 47.28
CA LEU A 84 59.02 -3.76 46.53
C LEU A 84 60.17 -4.24 47.42
N GLY A 85 60.33 -3.63 48.60
CA GLY A 85 61.31 -4.06 49.61
C GLY A 85 61.06 -5.45 50.20
N THR A 86 59.89 -6.06 49.96
CA THR A 86 59.57 -7.43 50.39
C THR A 86 59.93 -8.52 49.37
N GLY A 87 60.50 -8.14 48.22
CA GLY A 87 60.91 -9.09 47.18
C GLY A 87 59.73 -9.70 46.43
N VAL A 88 58.81 -8.86 45.95
CA VAL A 88 57.66 -9.32 45.14
C VAL A 88 58.08 -9.66 43.72
N VAL A 89 57.60 -10.79 43.19
CA VAL A 89 57.93 -11.26 41.83
C VAL A 89 56.93 -10.79 40.76
N ALA A 90 55.75 -10.36 41.19
CA ALA A 90 54.73 -9.78 40.32
C ALA A 90 53.84 -8.85 41.14
N ILE A 91 53.27 -7.85 40.47
CA ILE A 91 52.27 -6.96 41.04
C ILE A 91 50.93 -7.26 40.34
N LEU A 92 49.94 -7.63 41.13
CA LEU A 92 48.57 -7.83 40.71
C LEU A 92 47.76 -6.64 41.15
N GLY A 93 47.08 -5.99 40.23
CA GLY A 93 46.24 -4.87 40.58
C GLY A 93 45.99 -3.99 39.38
N GLY A 94 44.82 -3.39 39.37
CA GLY A 94 44.49 -2.30 38.48
C GLY A 94 43.87 -1.18 39.28
N ALA A 95 43.93 0.03 38.76
CA ALA A 95 43.10 1.08 39.33
C ALA A 95 41.64 0.65 39.22
N SER A 96 40.99 0.59 40.37
CA SER A 96 39.53 0.55 40.43
C SER A 96 38.96 1.83 39.81
N ASN A 97 37.63 1.90 39.72
CA ASN A 97 36.87 3.04 39.19
C ASN A 97 37.18 4.41 39.83
N TYR A 98 38.06 4.46 40.84
CA TYR A 98 38.22 5.57 41.74
C TYR A 98 39.55 6.36 41.60
N ASP A 99 40.63 5.85 40.98
CA ASP A 99 41.90 6.60 40.89
C ASP A 99 42.84 6.24 39.69
N PRO A 100 42.75 6.94 38.54
CA PRO A 100 43.68 6.79 37.42
C PRO A 100 45.15 7.09 37.76
N SER A 101 45.40 7.93 38.78
CA SER A 101 46.77 8.30 39.17
C SER A 101 47.52 7.15 39.82
N LEU A 102 46.81 6.29 40.56
CA LEU A 102 47.36 5.05 41.12
C LEU A 102 47.79 4.09 40.00
N GLU A 103 46.98 3.97 38.95
CA GLU A 103 47.28 3.11 37.80
C GLU A 103 48.60 3.50 37.14
N TRP A 104 48.74 4.79 36.86
CA TRP A 104 49.92 5.33 36.20
C TRP A 104 51.17 5.12 37.05
N LYS A 105 51.06 5.26 38.38
CA LYS A 105 52.15 5.00 39.32
C LYS A 105 52.56 3.54 39.35
N LEU A 106 51.59 2.62 39.38
CA LEU A 106 51.86 1.19 39.31
C LEU A 106 52.58 0.85 38.00
N PHE A 107 52.07 1.36 36.88
CA PHE A 107 52.64 1.16 35.56
C PHE A 107 54.10 1.63 35.48
N TRP A 108 54.39 2.88 35.84
CA TRP A 108 55.77 3.40 35.78
C TRP A 108 56.71 2.73 36.76
N THR A 109 56.23 2.39 37.95
CA THR A 109 57.08 1.71 38.94
C THR A 109 57.43 0.31 38.47
N SER A 110 56.45 -0.44 37.97
CA SER A 110 56.64 -1.76 37.34
C SER A 110 57.63 -1.70 36.18
N ALA A 111 57.45 -0.74 35.26
CA ALA A 111 58.32 -0.57 34.10
C ALA A 111 59.74 -0.05 34.42
N THR A 112 59.93 0.60 35.58
CA THR A 112 61.25 1.08 36.01
C THR A 112 62.01 0.01 36.79
N MET A 113 61.28 -0.86 37.48
CA MET A 113 61.82 -1.92 38.34
C MET A 113 61.88 -3.29 37.65
N ASP A 114 61.44 -3.38 36.39
CA ASP A 114 61.29 -4.61 35.60
C ASP A 114 60.45 -5.69 36.30
N ILE A 115 59.36 -5.31 36.95
CA ILE A 115 58.45 -6.26 37.62
C ILE A 115 57.17 -6.42 36.80
N PRO A 116 56.75 -7.65 36.44
CA PRO A 116 55.48 -7.87 35.74
C PRO A 116 54.27 -7.33 36.51
N LEU A 117 53.43 -6.53 35.84
CA LEU A 117 52.20 -5.94 36.37
C LEU A 117 50.97 -6.49 35.65
N PHE A 118 50.00 -7.01 36.38
CA PHE A 118 48.74 -7.54 35.82
C PHE A 118 47.58 -6.57 36.04
N PHE A 119 46.97 -6.11 34.94
CA PHE A 119 45.74 -5.33 34.95
C PHE A 119 44.52 -6.24 34.80
N SER A 120 43.76 -6.38 35.88
CA SER A 120 42.48 -7.09 35.91
C SER A 120 41.26 -6.16 35.69
N THR A 121 41.47 -4.85 35.64
CA THR A 121 40.47 -3.83 35.27
C THR A 121 40.86 -3.13 33.96
N PRO A 122 39.92 -2.55 33.20
CA PRO A 122 40.26 -1.81 31.98
C PRO A 122 41.24 -0.66 32.26
N SER A 123 42.42 -0.76 31.66
CA SER A 123 43.56 0.14 31.91
C SER A 123 43.52 1.40 31.02
N PHE A 124 43.85 2.56 31.62
CA PHE A 124 44.12 3.84 30.96
C PHE A 124 45.58 3.99 30.52
N ALA A 125 46.48 3.21 31.13
CA ALA A 125 47.90 3.22 30.83
C ALA A 125 48.20 2.54 29.48
N HIS A 126 47.84 3.19 28.38
CA HIS A 126 48.24 2.82 27.02
C HIS A 126 49.05 3.94 26.40
N TYR A 127 50.37 3.90 26.61
CA TYR A 127 51.30 4.85 25.98
C TYR A 127 51.84 4.23 24.69
N LYS A 128 51.13 4.41 23.57
CA LYS A 128 51.78 4.28 22.25
C LYS A 128 52.51 5.58 21.95
N PRO A 129 53.85 5.65 22.02
CA PRO A 129 54.55 6.86 21.59
C PRO A 129 54.23 7.10 20.12
N ALA A 130 53.63 8.25 19.84
CA ALA A 130 53.66 8.83 18.51
C ALA A 130 55.15 9.08 18.19
N GLN A 131 55.72 8.19 17.38
CA GLN A 131 57.02 8.31 16.70
C GLN A 131 58.21 8.89 17.50
N LYS A 132 59.23 8.02 17.61
CA LYS A 132 60.67 8.24 17.85
C LYS A 132 61.18 8.01 19.28
N SER A 133 62.02 6.97 19.35
CA SER A 133 63.10 6.74 20.32
C SER A 133 62.69 6.40 21.76
N GLY A 134 62.27 5.16 21.96
CA GLY A 134 62.19 4.53 23.28
C GLY A 134 61.78 3.07 23.16
N LYS A 135 62.75 2.18 22.88
CA LYS A 135 62.51 0.73 22.88
C LYS A 135 62.09 0.29 24.30
N GLY A 136 60.93 -0.35 24.42
CA GLY A 136 60.70 -1.43 25.39
C GLY A 136 60.00 -1.14 26.73
N ARG A 137 59.67 0.10 27.10
CA ARG A 137 59.11 0.36 28.45
C ARG A 137 57.63 -0.02 28.66
N ASP A 138 56.88 -0.29 27.60
CA ASP A 138 55.48 -0.78 27.68
C ASP A 138 55.41 -2.32 27.86
N GLN A 139 56.56 -3.01 27.98
CA GLN A 139 56.64 -4.48 27.94
C GLN A 139 56.18 -5.15 29.24
N PHE A 140 56.34 -4.52 30.42
CA PHE A 140 56.10 -5.18 31.72
C PHE A 140 54.65 -5.19 32.20
N ALA A 141 53.69 -4.77 31.38
CA ALA A 141 52.26 -4.79 31.70
C ALA A 141 51.52 -5.91 30.95
N VAL A 142 50.75 -6.71 31.69
CA VAL A 142 49.90 -7.78 31.17
C VAL A 142 48.44 -7.40 31.41
N ARG A 143 47.65 -7.22 30.35
CA ARG A 143 46.27 -6.72 30.42
C ARG A 143 45.28 -7.83 30.10
N LEU A 144 44.47 -8.24 31.09
CA LEU A 144 43.44 -9.26 30.90
C LEU A 144 42.07 -8.68 30.54
N ALA A 145 41.74 -7.52 31.12
CA ALA A 145 40.51 -6.80 30.81
C ALA A 145 40.62 -6.12 29.43
N PRO A 146 39.51 -6.00 28.68
CA PRO A 146 39.53 -5.32 27.39
C PRO A 146 39.98 -3.85 27.53
N THR A 147 40.86 -3.41 26.64
CA THR A 147 41.30 -2.01 26.61
C THR A 147 40.18 -1.09 26.14
N LEU A 148 40.28 0.21 26.46
CA LEU A 148 39.29 1.21 26.05
C LEU A 148 39.18 1.34 24.52
N GLN A 149 40.28 1.09 23.79
CA GLN A 149 40.30 1.11 22.33
C GLN A 149 39.45 -0.03 21.75
N VAL A 150 39.62 -1.25 22.29
CA VAL A 150 38.85 -2.44 21.91
C VAL A 150 37.36 -2.22 22.18
N TRP A 151 37.02 -1.66 23.34
CA TRP A 151 35.64 -1.27 23.68
C TRP A 151 35.06 -0.23 22.71
N GLY A 152 35.83 0.81 22.40
CA GLY A 152 35.42 1.86 21.48
C GLY A 152 35.17 1.34 20.06
N GLN A 153 35.99 0.40 19.58
CA GLN A 153 35.81 -0.23 18.28
C GLN A 153 34.53 -1.08 18.23
N LEU A 154 34.28 -1.91 19.25
CA LEU A 154 33.06 -2.68 19.38
C LEU A 154 31.81 -1.78 19.30
N LEU A 155 31.79 -0.69 20.07
CA LEU A 155 30.65 0.24 20.05
C LEU A 155 30.49 0.92 18.68
N ARG A 156 31.58 1.28 18.01
CA ARG A 156 31.54 1.92 16.68
C ARG A 156 30.99 0.97 15.62
N GLU A 157 31.34 -0.31 15.67
CA GLU A 157 30.82 -1.33 14.76
C GLU A 157 29.35 -1.65 15.04
N LEU A 158 28.97 -1.75 16.32
CA LEU A 158 27.58 -1.99 16.71
C LEU A 158 26.67 -0.84 16.29
N THR A 159 27.08 0.41 16.53
CA THR A 159 26.31 1.60 16.14
C THR A 159 26.18 1.72 14.62
N LYS A 160 27.24 1.38 13.87
CA LYS A 160 27.19 1.31 12.40
C LYS A 160 26.27 0.19 11.90
N TYR A 161 26.31 -1.00 12.50
CA TYR A 161 25.43 -2.10 12.16
C TYR A 161 23.96 -1.77 12.42
N LEU A 162 23.68 -1.06 13.51
CA LEU A 162 22.35 -0.60 13.87
C LEU A 162 21.83 0.57 13.02
N GLY A 163 22.69 1.22 12.22
CA GLY A 163 22.30 2.37 11.39
C GLY A 163 21.80 3.56 12.21
N LEU A 164 22.38 3.81 13.39
CA LEU A 164 21.89 4.85 14.30
C LEU A 164 22.17 6.25 13.76
N GLN A 165 21.13 7.09 13.66
CA GLN A 165 21.26 8.49 13.23
C GLN A 165 21.40 9.47 14.40
N SER A 166 20.69 9.20 15.51
CA SER A 166 20.76 10.01 16.74
C SER A 166 20.94 9.13 17.97
N VAL A 167 21.87 9.51 18.86
CA VAL A 167 22.20 8.74 20.07
C VAL A 167 22.44 9.65 21.27
N ALA A 168 21.91 9.27 22.43
CA ALA A 168 22.24 9.88 23.72
C ALA A 168 23.20 9.00 24.51
N ILE A 169 24.35 9.55 24.90
CA ILE A 169 25.35 8.89 25.74
C ILE A 169 25.18 9.41 27.18
N LEU A 170 24.77 8.53 28.07
CA LEU A 170 24.63 8.79 29.50
C LEU A 170 25.75 8.06 30.25
N TYR A 171 26.56 8.80 31.00
CA TYR A 171 27.67 8.22 31.76
C TYR A 171 27.68 8.73 33.20
N GLU A 172 27.95 7.85 34.17
CA GLU A 172 28.05 8.23 35.59
C GLU A 172 29.48 8.67 35.95
N ASP A 173 30.46 7.82 35.60
CA ASP A 173 31.87 8.04 35.87
C ASP A 173 32.64 8.48 34.62
N GLU A 174 33.78 9.16 34.80
CA GLU A 174 34.66 9.61 33.70
C GLU A 174 35.14 8.45 32.81
N ARG A 175 35.21 7.23 33.35
CA ARG A 175 35.53 6.01 32.60
C ARG A 175 34.48 5.67 31.55
N GLY A 176 33.19 5.86 31.87
CA GLY A 176 32.09 5.63 30.95
C GLY A 176 32.19 6.51 29.72
N LEU A 177 32.53 7.78 29.92
CA LEU A 177 32.82 8.70 28.82
C LEU A 177 33.99 8.19 27.97
N MET A 178 35.10 7.78 28.61
CA MET A 178 36.29 7.32 27.90
C MET A 178 36.05 6.03 27.09
N ARG A 179 35.22 5.10 27.56
CA ARG A 179 34.78 3.93 26.77
C ARG A 179 34.03 4.31 25.50
N THR A 180 33.27 5.41 25.56
CA THR A 180 32.50 5.93 24.42
C THR A 180 33.27 6.94 23.56
N GLN A 181 34.51 7.30 23.93
CA GLN A 181 35.30 8.33 23.23
C GLN A 181 35.49 8.00 21.74
N ALA A 182 35.60 6.72 21.37
CA ALA A 182 35.74 6.31 19.98
C ALA A 182 34.53 6.65 19.09
N LEU A 183 33.34 6.82 19.68
CA LEU A 183 32.14 7.28 18.97
C LEU A 183 32.16 8.79 18.70
N LEU A 184 32.89 9.55 19.54
CA LEU A 184 33.00 11.01 19.45
C LEU A 184 34.13 11.45 18.51
N ARG A 185 35.04 10.55 18.11
CA ARG A 185 36.14 10.86 17.19
C ARG A 185 35.67 10.81 15.73
N GLU A 186 36.12 11.77 14.94
CA GLU A 186 35.79 11.82 13.51
C GLU A 186 36.55 10.76 12.69
N PRO A 187 35.91 10.15 11.66
CA PRO A 187 34.50 10.33 11.30
C PRO A 187 33.56 9.56 12.26
N SER A 188 32.59 10.25 12.86
CA SER A 188 31.63 9.61 13.75
C SER A 188 30.67 8.73 12.93
N PRO A 189 30.31 7.52 13.42
CA PRO A 189 29.30 6.69 12.75
C PRO A 189 27.87 7.23 12.87
N VAL A 190 27.64 8.25 13.70
CA VAL A 190 26.32 8.81 14.03
C VAL A 190 26.32 10.32 13.75
N GLU A 191 25.25 10.84 13.17
CA GLU A 191 25.14 12.26 12.79
C GLU A 191 24.93 13.17 14.01
N TYR A 192 24.09 12.74 14.96
CA TYR A 192 23.73 13.55 16.12
C TYR A 192 23.97 12.80 17.44
N ILE A 193 24.92 13.28 18.25
CA ILE A 193 25.25 12.70 19.55
C ILE A 193 25.06 13.75 20.64
N ILE A 194 24.32 13.39 21.69
CA ILE A 194 24.32 14.15 22.95
C ILE A 194 25.04 13.37 24.03
N VAL A 195 25.83 14.07 24.84
CA VAL A 195 26.57 13.45 25.95
C VAL A 195 26.17 14.13 27.25
N ARG A 196 25.79 13.34 28.26
CA ARG A 196 25.36 13.84 29.58
C ARG A 196 25.96 13.01 30.71
N LYS A 197 26.57 13.71 31.67
CA LYS A 197 26.96 13.11 32.94
C LYS A 197 25.71 12.93 33.81
N VAL A 198 25.50 11.74 34.33
CA VAL A 198 24.34 11.37 35.13
C VAL A 198 24.73 10.95 36.54
N SER A 199 23.76 11.02 37.45
CA SER A 199 23.87 10.58 38.85
C SER A 199 22.46 10.16 39.31
N PRO A 200 22.32 9.34 40.37
CA PRO A 200 21.02 8.88 40.86
C PRO A 200 19.96 9.99 41.01
N GLU A 201 20.37 11.15 41.51
CA GLU A 201 19.49 12.32 41.71
C GLU A 201 19.06 13.00 40.40
N ARG A 202 19.82 12.85 39.31
CA ARG A 202 19.62 13.57 38.04
C ARG A 202 19.04 12.70 36.91
N TYR A 203 18.85 11.40 37.11
CA TYR A 203 18.36 10.49 36.07
C TYR A 203 17.06 10.98 35.44
N VAL A 204 16.06 11.33 36.26
CA VAL A 204 14.74 11.78 35.78
C VAL A 204 14.85 13.04 34.92
N ASN A 205 15.63 14.03 35.35
CA ASN A 205 15.76 15.30 34.64
C ASN A 205 16.46 15.13 33.29
N VAL A 206 17.53 14.34 33.25
CA VAL A 206 18.26 14.07 32.01
C VAL A 206 17.40 13.26 31.05
N LEU A 207 16.70 12.21 31.51
CA LEU A 207 15.81 11.42 30.66
C LEU A 207 14.64 12.26 30.12
N LYS A 208 14.10 13.23 30.88
CA LYS A 208 13.12 14.21 30.37
C LYS A 208 13.70 15.07 29.25
N GLU A 209 14.95 15.53 29.36
CA GLU A 209 15.64 16.26 28.29
C GLU A 209 15.78 15.39 27.03
N VAL A 210 16.23 14.14 27.18
CA VAL A 210 16.39 13.20 26.06
C VAL A 210 15.05 12.93 25.37
N LYS A 211 13.99 12.70 26.15
CA LYS A 211 12.62 12.49 25.66
C LYS A 211 12.09 13.72 24.91
N GLY A 212 12.33 14.93 25.42
CA GLY A 212 11.91 16.19 24.78
C GLY A 212 12.62 16.48 23.46
N ARG A 213 13.82 15.92 23.24
CA ARG A 213 14.57 16.00 21.96
C ARG A 213 14.25 14.85 21.00
N GLU A 214 13.29 13.99 21.33
CA GLU A 214 12.89 12.80 20.56
C GLU A 214 14.01 11.79 20.26
N ILE A 215 15.06 11.73 21.10
CA ILE A 215 16.16 10.77 20.91
C ILE A 215 15.75 9.42 21.46
N ARG A 216 15.80 8.39 20.61
CA ARG A 216 15.26 7.05 20.91
C ARG A 216 16.33 6.00 21.22
N HIS A 217 17.58 6.27 20.87
CA HIS A 217 18.70 5.36 21.12
C HIS A 217 19.58 5.91 22.23
N LEU A 218 19.79 5.11 23.28
CA LEU A 218 20.55 5.52 24.46
C LEU A 218 21.67 4.52 24.72
N ILE A 219 22.90 5.02 24.82
CA ILE A 219 24.06 4.28 25.32
C ILE A 219 24.27 4.71 26.77
N ILE A 220 24.23 3.76 27.69
CA ILE A 220 24.22 4.03 29.12
C ILE A 220 25.38 3.27 29.78
N ASP A 221 26.24 4.01 30.47
CA ASP A 221 27.30 3.52 31.35
C ASP A 221 27.02 3.98 32.78
N CYS A 222 26.58 3.06 33.63
CA CYS A 222 26.20 3.32 35.03
C CYS A 222 26.77 2.23 35.95
N LYS A 223 26.90 2.50 37.24
CA LYS A 223 27.33 1.45 38.19
C LYS A 223 26.22 0.41 38.33
N LEU A 224 26.60 -0.82 38.70
CA LEU A 224 25.63 -1.89 38.98
C LEU A 224 24.73 -1.53 40.17
N ASP A 225 25.27 -0.82 41.16
CA ASP A 225 24.55 -0.41 42.37
C ASP A 225 23.46 0.65 42.10
N SER A 226 23.71 1.57 41.17
CA SER A 226 22.82 2.68 40.80
C SER A 226 21.88 2.35 39.64
N LEU A 227 22.10 1.23 38.94
CA LEU A 227 21.26 0.77 37.84
C LEU A 227 19.77 0.60 38.22
N PRO A 228 19.39 0.04 39.39
CA PRO A 228 17.98 -0.07 39.77
C PRO A 228 17.24 1.28 39.81
N ASP A 229 17.90 2.33 40.29
CA ASP A 229 17.32 3.69 40.34
C ASP A 229 17.12 4.27 38.93
N LEU A 230 18.06 4.01 38.02
CA LEU A 230 17.94 4.40 36.62
C LEU A 230 16.78 3.68 35.92
N LEU A 231 16.67 2.37 36.13
CA LEU A 231 15.59 1.56 35.58
C LEU A 231 14.22 2.03 36.09
N LYS A 232 14.12 2.38 37.37
CA LYS A 232 12.90 3.01 37.93
C LYS A 232 12.56 4.33 37.25
N ALA A 233 13.55 5.20 37.02
CA ALA A 233 13.33 6.48 36.34
C ALA A 233 12.83 6.31 34.89
N ILE A 234 13.31 5.29 34.15
CA ILE A 234 12.82 4.97 32.80
C ILE A 234 11.35 4.55 32.81
N LEU A 235 10.95 3.74 33.80
CA LEU A 235 9.56 3.30 33.98
C LEU A 235 8.63 4.47 34.33
N GLU A 236 9.05 5.35 35.25
CA GLU A 236 8.28 6.54 35.64
C GLU A 236 8.03 7.50 34.47
N LEU A 237 8.97 7.62 33.54
CA LEU A 237 8.86 8.46 32.35
C LEU A 237 8.16 7.78 31.16
N GLN A 238 7.69 6.54 31.32
CA GLN A 238 7.08 5.72 30.28
C GLN A 238 7.95 5.60 29.02
N MET A 239 9.27 5.54 29.17
CA MET A 239 10.20 5.36 28.06
C MET A 239 10.43 3.85 27.75
N THR A 240 9.40 3.03 27.95
CA THR A 240 9.42 1.57 27.75
C THR A 240 8.83 1.13 26.40
N SER A 241 8.38 2.07 25.57
CA SER A 241 7.86 1.77 24.23
C SER A 241 8.92 1.05 23.37
N TYR A 242 8.47 0.18 22.46
CA TYR A 242 9.29 -0.50 21.45
C TYR A 242 10.11 0.47 20.57
N LYS A 243 9.76 1.76 20.57
CA LYS A 243 10.45 2.84 19.86
C LYS A 243 11.83 3.13 20.47
N TYR A 244 12.07 2.83 21.75
CA TYR A 244 13.35 3.06 22.42
C TYR A 244 14.28 1.85 22.34
N HIS A 245 15.59 2.11 22.26
CA HIS A 245 16.64 1.08 22.31
C HIS A 245 17.76 1.52 23.25
N TYR A 246 17.98 0.71 24.28
CA TYR A 246 18.98 0.94 25.31
C TYR A 246 20.17 -0.01 25.11
N ILE A 247 21.38 0.54 25.07
CA ILE A 247 22.63 -0.20 25.03
C ILE A 247 23.34 0.03 26.35
N LEU A 248 23.41 -1.00 27.20
CA LEU A 248 24.11 -0.95 28.48
C LEU A 248 25.54 -1.50 28.32
N THR A 249 26.54 -0.73 28.74
CA THR A 249 27.96 -1.09 28.61
C THR A 249 28.42 -2.09 29.68
N ASN A 250 27.62 -2.32 30.72
CA ASN A 250 27.98 -3.20 31.83
C ASN A 250 28.07 -4.67 31.38
N LEU A 251 29.17 -5.31 31.77
CA LEU A 251 29.47 -6.71 31.44
C LEU A 251 28.71 -7.75 32.29
N ASP A 252 28.24 -7.33 33.47
CA ASP A 252 27.64 -8.20 34.48
C ASP A 252 26.12 -8.02 34.59
N LEU A 253 25.48 -7.49 33.55
CA LEU A 253 24.05 -7.18 33.57
C LEU A 253 23.15 -8.43 33.69
N SER A 254 23.68 -9.60 33.33
CA SER A 254 22.99 -10.89 33.51
C SER A 254 22.76 -11.26 34.98
N THR A 255 23.45 -10.61 35.91
CA THR A 255 23.29 -10.81 37.37
C THR A 255 22.13 -10.01 37.97
N VAL A 256 21.60 -9.02 37.24
CA VAL A 256 20.56 -8.12 37.72
C VAL A 256 19.18 -8.62 37.31
N ASN A 257 18.20 -8.52 38.22
CA ASN A 257 16.80 -8.87 37.92
C ASN A 257 16.19 -7.86 36.94
N MET A 258 15.81 -8.33 35.76
CA MET A 258 15.22 -7.53 34.67
C MET A 258 13.74 -7.84 34.41
N SER A 259 13.05 -8.47 35.36
CA SER A 259 11.64 -8.90 35.20
C SER A 259 10.70 -7.78 34.77
N ASP A 260 10.78 -6.59 35.39
CA ASP A 260 9.94 -5.45 35.05
C ASP A 260 10.10 -4.99 33.57
N PHE A 261 11.34 -5.04 33.07
CA PHE A 261 11.66 -4.68 31.68
C PHE A 261 11.35 -5.80 30.69
N THR A 262 11.39 -7.05 31.15
CA THR A 262 11.04 -8.23 30.38
C THR A 262 9.54 -8.23 30.08
N SER A 263 8.70 -7.90 31.06
CA SER A 263 7.25 -7.73 30.88
C SER A 263 6.91 -6.56 29.95
N ALA A 264 7.70 -5.49 29.98
CA ALA A 264 7.52 -4.31 29.14
C ALA A 264 8.10 -4.43 27.71
N GLN A 265 8.73 -5.56 27.36
CA GLN A 265 9.33 -5.83 26.04
C GLN A 265 10.28 -4.72 25.53
N VAL A 266 11.07 -4.14 26.44
CA VAL A 266 12.01 -3.06 26.09
C VAL A 266 13.18 -3.61 25.29
N ASN A 267 13.58 -2.91 24.21
CA ASN A 267 14.79 -3.26 23.47
C ASN A 267 16.02 -2.91 24.31
N LEU A 268 16.64 -3.93 24.90
CA LEU A 268 17.85 -3.78 25.68
C LEU A 268 18.95 -4.68 25.12
N THR A 269 20.10 -4.08 24.82
CA THR A 269 21.32 -4.77 24.43
C THR A 269 22.38 -4.58 25.50
N SER A 270 23.09 -5.65 25.81
CA SER A 270 24.23 -5.64 26.74
C SER A 270 25.36 -6.52 26.22
N PHE A 271 26.47 -6.50 26.94
CA PHE A 271 27.67 -7.26 26.62
C PHE A 271 27.97 -8.25 27.73
N GLN A 272 28.52 -9.41 27.37
CA GLN A 272 28.88 -10.45 28.32
C GLN A 272 30.20 -11.10 27.91
N ILE A 273 31.11 -11.29 28.86
CA ILE A 273 32.38 -12.02 28.64
C ILE A 273 32.33 -13.39 29.32
N VAL A 274 31.85 -13.44 30.57
CA VAL A 274 31.74 -14.68 31.33
C VAL A 274 30.40 -15.35 31.00
N ASP A 275 30.46 -16.54 30.40
CA ASP A 275 29.27 -17.37 30.14
C ASP A 275 28.83 -18.06 31.45
N GLN A 276 27.84 -17.48 32.12
CA GLN A 276 27.32 -17.99 33.41
C GLN A 276 26.71 -19.40 33.29
N ASN A 277 26.30 -19.83 32.09
CA ASN A 277 25.70 -21.14 31.86
C ASN A 277 26.70 -22.17 31.32
N GLY A 278 27.98 -21.81 31.20
CA GLY A 278 29.03 -22.69 30.69
C GLY A 278 29.35 -23.84 31.65
N ARG A 279 29.61 -25.04 31.12
CA ARG A 279 30.00 -26.21 31.93
C ARG A 279 31.24 -25.94 32.78
N PHE A 280 32.25 -25.31 32.19
CA PHE A 280 33.52 -25.00 32.86
C PHE A 280 33.33 -24.00 34.01
N GLN A 281 32.53 -22.96 33.81
CA GLN A 281 32.20 -21.99 34.84
C GLN A 281 31.37 -22.63 35.97
N ASN A 282 30.42 -23.51 35.63
CA ASN A 282 29.64 -24.26 36.62
C ASN A 282 30.51 -25.22 37.45
N GLU A 283 31.48 -25.89 36.84
CA GLU A 283 32.45 -26.74 37.54
C GLU A 283 33.31 -25.91 38.51
N LYS A 284 33.84 -24.76 38.06
CA LYS A 284 34.59 -23.84 38.93
C LYS A 284 33.71 -23.21 40.03
N TRP A 285 32.44 -22.96 39.73
CA TRP A 285 31.47 -22.50 40.72
C TRP A 285 31.19 -23.57 41.79
N LEU A 286 31.03 -24.84 41.38
CA LEU A 286 30.90 -25.98 42.31
C LEU A 286 32.17 -26.18 43.14
N GLU A 287 33.35 -26.04 42.53
CA GLU A 287 34.64 -26.11 43.22
C GLU A 287 34.76 -25.04 44.31
N LEU A 288 34.36 -23.80 43.99
CA LEU A 288 34.34 -22.69 44.94
C LEU A 288 33.37 -22.95 46.10
N LYS A 289 32.15 -23.41 45.81
CA LYS A 289 31.15 -23.74 46.84
C LYS A 289 31.62 -24.86 47.77
N ASN A 290 32.28 -25.88 47.22
CA ASN A 290 32.81 -27.03 47.96
C ASN A 290 34.08 -26.72 48.76
N PHE A 291 34.71 -25.57 48.53
CA PHE A 291 35.94 -25.17 49.23
C PHE A 291 35.70 -24.85 50.73
N GLY A 292 34.44 -24.67 51.15
CA GLY A 292 34.05 -24.58 52.57
C GLY A 292 34.45 -23.30 53.31
N ASP A 293 34.94 -22.29 52.59
CA ASP A 293 35.37 -21.01 53.17
C ASP A 293 34.20 -20.01 53.20
N GLU A 294 33.59 -19.82 54.38
CA GLU A 294 32.45 -18.92 54.54
C GLU A 294 32.76 -17.46 54.19
N GLU A 295 34.00 -17.00 54.40
CA GLU A 295 34.41 -15.62 54.13
C GLU A 295 34.51 -15.37 52.62
N LEU A 296 35.10 -16.33 51.90
CA LEU A 296 35.21 -16.30 50.44
C LEU A 296 33.84 -16.44 49.77
N ASN A 297 32.98 -17.30 50.32
CA ASN A 297 31.62 -17.51 49.83
C ASN A 297 30.71 -16.28 50.06
N ARG A 298 30.83 -15.58 51.21
CA ARG A 298 30.08 -14.34 51.46
C ARG A 298 30.56 -13.17 50.60
N GLY A 299 31.83 -13.19 50.20
CA GLY A 299 32.47 -12.12 49.45
C GLY A 299 32.31 -12.16 47.94
N ILE A 300 32.23 -13.37 47.37
CA ILE A 300 32.09 -13.58 45.91
C ILE A 300 30.62 -13.66 45.50
N PHE A 301 29.74 -14.12 46.41
CA PHE A 301 28.33 -14.30 46.13
C PHE A 301 27.49 -13.27 46.87
N ASP A 302 26.92 -12.32 46.13
CA ASP A 302 25.80 -11.54 46.65
C ASP A 302 24.56 -12.44 46.78
N LYS A 303 23.79 -12.25 47.84
CA LYS A 303 22.94 -13.24 48.56
C LYS A 303 21.79 -13.89 47.76
N LYS A 304 21.70 -13.79 46.44
CA LYS A 304 20.51 -14.25 45.68
C LYS A 304 20.76 -14.98 44.35
N THR A 305 21.95 -14.94 43.74
CA THR A 305 22.18 -15.62 42.44
C THR A 305 23.57 -16.25 42.29
N PRO A 306 23.70 -17.45 41.70
CA PRO A 306 24.99 -18.10 41.44
C PRO A 306 25.65 -17.51 40.18
N ALA A 307 26.23 -16.31 40.28
CA ALA A 307 26.91 -15.67 39.15
C ALA A 307 28.29 -15.15 39.55
N ILE A 308 29.27 -15.32 38.66
CA ILE A 308 30.65 -14.83 38.85
C ILE A 308 30.81 -13.50 38.13
N HIS A 309 31.20 -12.44 38.85
CA HIS A 309 31.47 -11.13 38.26
C HIS A 309 32.67 -11.17 37.31
N THR A 310 32.62 -10.37 36.25
CA THR A 310 33.68 -10.28 35.25
C THR A 310 35.03 -9.83 35.83
N GLU A 311 35.03 -8.87 36.76
CA GLU A 311 36.25 -8.42 37.44
C GLU A 311 36.88 -9.52 38.30
N THR A 312 36.06 -10.33 38.98
CA THR A 312 36.53 -11.52 39.73
C THR A 312 37.14 -12.55 38.80
N ALA A 313 36.53 -12.79 37.64
CA ALA A 313 37.07 -13.71 36.63
C ALA A 313 38.43 -13.25 36.10
N PHE A 314 38.60 -11.94 35.82
CA PHE A 314 39.90 -11.41 35.40
C PHE A 314 40.95 -11.48 36.51
N ALA A 315 40.59 -11.20 37.77
CA ALA A 315 41.50 -11.36 38.89
C ALA A 315 41.97 -12.81 39.05
N PHE A 316 41.05 -13.76 38.91
CA PHE A 316 41.36 -15.19 38.97
C PHE A 316 42.29 -15.62 37.84
N ASP A 317 41.96 -15.27 36.61
CA ASP A 317 42.75 -15.61 35.43
C ASP A 317 44.14 -14.95 35.46
N SER A 318 44.29 -13.78 36.11
CA SER A 318 45.58 -13.10 36.26
C SER A 318 46.55 -13.92 37.11
N VAL A 319 46.08 -14.46 38.24
CA VAL A 319 46.89 -15.32 39.13
C VAL A 319 47.19 -16.64 38.46
N MET A 320 46.25 -17.20 37.71
CA MET A 320 46.46 -18.45 36.97
C MET A 320 47.51 -18.30 35.87
N ALA A 321 47.48 -17.19 35.13
CA ALA A 321 48.50 -16.87 34.13
C ALA A 321 49.90 -16.74 34.76
N LEU A 322 50.00 -16.09 35.92
CA LEU A 322 51.25 -16.01 36.68
C LEU A 322 51.73 -17.39 37.13
N GLY A 323 50.84 -18.24 37.65
CA GLY A 323 51.17 -19.60 38.08
C GLY A 323 51.68 -20.48 36.96
N LEU A 324 51.03 -20.43 35.79
CA LEU A 324 51.44 -21.17 34.59
C LEU A 324 52.79 -20.65 34.04
N GLY A 325 52.99 -19.32 34.05
CA GLY A 325 54.26 -18.72 33.67
C GLY A 325 55.41 -19.15 34.59
N LEU A 326 55.18 -19.18 35.91
CA LEU A 326 56.14 -19.68 36.89
C LEU A 326 56.42 -21.17 36.71
N SER A 327 55.39 -21.99 36.52
CA SER A 327 55.54 -23.43 36.25
C SER A 327 56.38 -23.70 34.99
N SER A 328 56.20 -22.89 33.94
CA SER A 328 56.97 -22.98 32.69
C SER A 328 58.42 -22.52 32.89
N SER A 329 58.65 -21.51 33.73
CA SER A 329 59.99 -21.07 34.11
C SER A 329 60.73 -22.11 34.96
N ASP A 330 60.02 -22.89 35.80
CA ASP A 330 60.63 -23.86 36.73
C ASP A 330 61.41 -24.97 35.99
N ALA A 331 61.08 -25.21 34.73
CA ALA A 331 61.75 -26.19 33.90
C ALA A 331 63.06 -25.69 33.28
N SER A 332 63.30 -24.36 33.23
CA SER A 332 64.36 -23.79 32.37
C SER A 332 65.13 -22.58 32.92
N HIS A 333 64.59 -21.81 33.87
CA HIS A 333 65.23 -20.61 34.41
C HIS A 333 65.05 -20.52 35.92
N THR A 334 66.15 -20.29 36.66
CA THR A 334 66.07 -20.11 38.12
C THR A 334 65.69 -18.67 38.44
N ILE A 335 64.53 -18.44 39.05
CA ILE A 335 64.04 -17.11 39.42
C ILE A 335 64.47 -16.77 40.84
N GLN A 336 65.24 -15.70 41.02
CA GLN A 336 65.66 -15.23 42.35
C GLN A 336 64.97 -13.90 42.72
N PRO A 337 64.10 -13.88 43.75
CA PRO A 337 63.48 -12.65 44.24
C PRO A 337 64.53 -11.65 44.73
N ALA A 338 64.39 -10.39 44.34
CA ALA A 338 65.28 -9.31 44.77
C ALA A 338 64.51 -8.27 45.60
N ASN A 339 65.08 -7.87 46.75
CA ASN A 339 64.55 -6.76 47.55
C ASN A 339 64.96 -5.43 46.90
N LEU A 340 64.02 -4.78 46.22
CA LEU A 340 64.28 -3.52 45.53
C LEU A 340 64.05 -2.32 46.46
N SER A 341 64.88 -1.28 46.30
CA SER A 341 64.72 0.00 47.01
C SER A 341 64.36 1.11 46.03
N CYS A 342 63.43 1.98 46.45
CA CYS A 342 63.07 3.20 45.73
C CYS A 342 63.93 4.41 46.09
N ASP A 343 64.91 4.27 46.99
CA ASP A 343 65.69 5.41 47.48
C ASP A 343 66.66 5.94 46.41
N LEU A 344 66.46 7.19 46.00
CA LEU A 344 67.25 7.92 45.00
C LEU A 344 68.71 8.21 45.43
N LYS A 345 69.13 7.81 46.63
CA LYS A 345 70.50 8.03 47.14
C LYS A 345 71.52 7.04 46.55
N ILE A 346 71.05 6.04 45.80
CA ILE A 346 71.88 5.08 45.07
C ILE A 346 71.89 5.52 43.61
N ASP A 347 73.06 5.87 43.07
CA ASP A 347 73.23 6.49 41.74
C ASP A 347 72.66 5.69 40.54
N ARG A 348 72.16 4.46 40.75
CA ARG A 348 71.33 3.71 39.80
C ARG A 348 70.35 2.82 40.57
N VAL A 349 69.04 3.02 40.36
CA VAL A 349 68.03 2.01 40.70
C VAL A 349 68.30 0.81 39.77
N ALA A 350 68.79 -0.30 40.34
CA ALA A 350 69.01 -1.52 39.56
C ALA A 350 67.65 -2.23 39.39
N PRO A 351 67.17 -2.41 38.14
CA PRO A 351 65.95 -3.18 37.89
C PRO A 351 66.17 -4.66 38.22
N TRP A 352 65.07 -5.40 38.39
CA TRP A 352 65.14 -6.83 38.64
C TRP A 352 65.57 -7.61 37.40
N THR A 353 66.64 -8.39 37.52
CA THR A 353 67.29 -9.08 36.39
C THR A 353 66.43 -10.17 35.76
N ASP A 354 65.63 -10.89 36.57
CA ASP A 354 64.82 -12.03 36.09
C ASP A 354 63.43 -11.62 35.60
N GLY A 355 63.07 -10.35 35.74
CA GLY A 355 61.73 -9.85 35.44
C GLY A 355 61.31 -9.98 33.99
N LEU A 356 62.22 -9.67 33.05
CA LEU A 356 61.95 -9.79 31.61
C LEU A 356 61.77 -11.26 31.20
N SER A 357 62.57 -12.16 31.78
CA SER A 357 62.46 -13.60 31.54
C SER A 357 61.10 -14.12 32.00
N LEU A 358 60.70 -13.80 33.24
CA LEU A 358 59.39 -14.19 33.77
C LEU A 358 58.24 -13.65 32.92
N LEU A 359 58.32 -12.40 32.49
CA LEU A 359 57.33 -11.79 31.61
C LEU A 359 57.18 -12.53 30.27
N ASN A 360 58.29 -12.97 29.65
CA ASN A 360 58.25 -13.73 28.41
C ASN A 360 57.53 -15.08 28.59
N TYR A 361 57.75 -15.76 29.73
CA TYR A 361 57.00 -16.98 30.06
C TYR A 361 55.52 -16.67 30.27
N ILE A 362 55.17 -15.64 31.03
CA ILE A 362 53.77 -15.22 31.26
C ILE A 362 53.04 -14.90 29.95
N THR A 363 53.68 -14.15 29.05
CA THR A 363 53.06 -13.75 27.77
C THR A 363 52.94 -14.90 26.77
N SER A 364 53.70 -16.00 26.97
CA SER A 364 53.61 -17.21 26.16
C SER A 364 52.51 -18.19 26.59
N VAL A 365 51.86 -17.96 27.74
CA VAL A 365 50.83 -18.86 28.25
C VAL A 365 49.57 -18.80 27.37
N ASP A 366 49.03 -19.97 27.03
CA ASP A 366 47.72 -20.17 26.43
C ASP A 366 46.91 -21.15 27.28
N PHE A 367 45.83 -20.70 27.88
CA PHE A 367 44.99 -21.52 28.74
C PHE A 367 43.52 -21.08 28.74
N LYS A 368 42.65 -21.99 29.18
CA LYS A 368 41.24 -21.72 29.36
C LYS A 368 40.97 -21.23 30.80
N GLY A 369 40.73 -19.94 30.94
CA GLY A 369 40.32 -19.28 32.17
C GLY A 369 38.79 -19.17 32.33
N ILE A 370 38.35 -18.57 33.43
CA ILE A 370 36.93 -18.31 33.72
C ILE A 370 36.35 -17.33 32.69
N SER A 371 37.14 -16.33 32.29
CA SER A 371 36.78 -15.35 31.28
C SER A 371 36.92 -15.86 29.83
N GLY A 372 37.15 -17.15 29.62
CA GLY A 372 37.34 -17.77 28.30
C GLY A 372 38.81 -18.10 28.01
N ASN A 373 39.17 -18.20 26.73
CA ASN A 373 40.58 -18.45 26.38
C ASN A 373 41.43 -17.22 26.71
N VAL A 374 42.60 -17.43 27.30
CA VAL A 374 43.54 -16.38 27.70
C VAL A 374 44.86 -16.65 27.01
N ALA A 375 45.22 -15.75 26.11
CA ALA A 375 46.49 -15.71 25.41
C ALA A 375 46.88 -14.24 25.19
N PHE A 376 48.18 -13.96 25.15
CA PHE A 376 48.69 -12.59 25.08
C PHE A 376 49.45 -12.33 23.78
N LYS A 377 49.42 -11.07 23.34
CA LYS A 377 50.23 -10.53 22.24
C LYS A 377 50.70 -9.15 22.68
N GLU A 378 52.02 -8.97 22.81
CA GLU A 378 52.61 -7.71 23.29
C GLU A 378 52.05 -7.24 24.66
N GLY A 379 51.73 -8.19 25.56
CA GLY A 379 51.15 -7.91 26.88
C GLY A 379 49.63 -7.72 26.89
N ASP A 380 48.99 -7.51 25.74
CA ASP A 380 47.54 -7.40 25.64
C ASP A 380 46.88 -8.75 25.30
N ARG A 381 45.67 -8.99 25.81
CA ARG A 381 44.92 -10.22 25.52
C ARG A 381 44.50 -10.29 24.05
N SER A 382 44.97 -11.30 23.33
CA SER A 382 44.68 -11.52 21.91
C SER A 382 43.39 -12.32 21.67
N SER A 383 43.14 -13.32 22.50
CA SER A 383 42.00 -14.25 22.38
C SER A 383 40.69 -13.72 22.98
N LEU A 384 40.49 -12.40 22.99
CA LEU A 384 39.32 -11.78 23.60
C LEU A 384 38.04 -12.05 22.80
N LYS A 385 37.01 -12.52 23.51
CA LYS A 385 35.68 -12.75 22.97
C LYS A 385 34.65 -12.02 23.82
N ILE A 386 33.86 -11.16 23.20
CA ILE A 386 32.75 -10.45 23.83
C ILE A 386 31.46 -10.93 23.18
N ASP A 387 30.55 -11.50 23.96
CA ASP A 387 29.22 -11.87 23.51
C ASP A 387 28.28 -10.68 23.59
N ILE A 388 27.45 -10.53 22.58
CA ILE A 388 26.39 -9.52 22.53
C ILE A 388 25.09 -10.20 22.89
N THR A 389 24.44 -9.71 23.94
CA THR A 389 23.21 -10.26 24.48
C THR A 389 22.08 -9.26 24.35
N ARG A 390 20.88 -9.79 24.05
CA ARG A 390 19.65 -9.01 24.02
C ARG A 390 18.69 -9.53 25.08
N LEU A 391 17.96 -8.64 25.72
CA LEU A 391 16.86 -9.00 26.59
C LEU A 391 15.66 -9.45 25.74
N VAL A 392 15.19 -10.67 25.99
CA VAL A 392 13.95 -11.21 25.40
C VAL A 392 12.99 -11.63 26.52
N PRO A 393 11.70 -11.93 26.24
CA PRO A 393 10.72 -12.32 27.28
C PRO A 393 11.16 -13.49 28.17
N ASN A 394 12.04 -14.37 27.68
CA ASN A 394 12.58 -15.52 28.42
C ASN A 394 13.97 -15.24 29.03
N GLY A 395 14.32 -13.96 29.26
CA GLY A 395 15.59 -13.53 29.82
C GLY A 395 16.66 -13.16 28.78
N TRP A 396 17.92 -13.11 29.20
CA TRP A 396 19.06 -12.73 28.35
C TRP A 396 19.40 -13.83 27.34
N LYS A 397 19.48 -13.48 26.04
CA LYS A 397 19.93 -14.40 24.99
C LYS A 397 21.08 -13.81 24.19
N ARG A 398 22.10 -14.65 23.93
CA ARG A 398 23.21 -14.34 23.02
C ARG A 398 22.68 -14.21 21.58
N VAL A 399 22.93 -13.06 20.96
CA VAL A 399 22.50 -12.70 19.59
C VAL A 399 23.68 -12.53 18.63
N GLY A 400 24.87 -12.24 19.16
CA GLY A 400 26.09 -12.06 18.38
C GLY A 400 27.34 -12.26 19.23
N MET A 401 28.48 -12.19 18.57
CA MET A 401 29.81 -12.30 19.16
C MET A 401 30.75 -11.32 18.46
N TRP A 402 31.67 -10.74 19.22
CA TRP A 402 32.69 -9.83 18.72
C TRP A 402 34.08 -10.31 19.16
N THR A 403 35.03 -10.28 18.23
CA THR A 403 36.45 -10.52 18.50
C THR A 403 37.30 -9.47 17.79
N PRO A 404 38.49 -9.12 18.31
CA PRO A 404 39.36 -8.12 17.66
C PRO A 404 39.74 -8.47 16.22
N ASP A 405 39.91 -9.76 15.90
CA ASP A 405 40.35 -10.22 14.57
C ASP A 405 39.23 -10.37 13.53
N ARG A 406 38.03 -10.81 13.97
CA ARG A 406 36.90 -11.11 13.07
C ARG A 406 35.80 -10.06 13.12
N LEU A 407 35.97 -9.04 13.97
CA LEU A 407 35.02 -7.95 14.16
C LEU A 407 33.63 -8.46 14.58
N LEU A 408 32.61 -7.63 14.41
CA LEU A 408 31.22 -7.96 14.75
C LEU A 408 30.65 -9.12 13.90
N ASN A 409 30.25 -10.20 14.55
CA ASN A 409 29.57 -11.33 13.93
C ASN A 409 28.22 -11.63 14.60
N ILE A 410 27.12 -11.36 13.89
CA ILE A 410 25.76 -11.56 14.40
C ILE A 410 25.24 -12.93 13.96
N THR A 411 25.25 -13.86 14.92
CA THR A 411 24.86 -15.26 14.70
C THR A 411 23.36 -15.44 14.51
N LYS A 412 22.53 -14.54 15.08
CA LYS A 412 21.06 -14.61 14.99
C LYS A 412 20.44 -13.26 14.60
N PRO A 413 20.48 -12.89 13.30
CA PRO A 413 19.92 -11.61 12.83
C PRO A 413 18.43 -11.46 13.15
N LYS A 414 17.65 -12.54 12.99
CA LYS A 414 16.21 -12.53 13.31
C LYS A 414 15.96 -12.26 14.78
N ALA A 415 16.70 -12.86 15.71
CA ALA A 415 16.57 -12.57 17.14
C ALA A 415 17.09 -11.16 17.53
N PHE A 416 17.99 -10.60 16.72
CA PHE A 416 18.52 -9.25 16.89
C PHE A 416 17.58 -8.15 16.38
N TRP A 417 16.68 -8.46 15.43
CA TRP A 417 15.72 -7.48 14.88
C TRP A 417 14.26 -7.76 15.24
N ASP A 418 13.87 -9.00 15.56
CA ASP A 418 12.55 -9.27 16.10
C ASP A 418 12.45 -8.66 17.49
N LEU A 419 11.83 -7.48 17.53
CA LEU A 419 11.39 -6.77 18.71
C LEU A 419 10.39 -7.56 19.58
N GLY A 420 10.11 -8.84 19.29
CA GLY A 420 9.08 -9.60 20.00
C GLY A 420 7.70 -8.92 19.94
N LEU A 421 7.44 -8.11 18.90
CA LEU A 421 6.25 -7.27 18.71
C LEU A 421 4.92 -8.03 18.61
N THR A 422 4.93 -9.36 18.76
CA THR A 422 3.73 -10.15 18.88
C THR A 422 2.95 -9.64 20.09
N ASN A 423 1.75 -9.10 19.83
CA ASN A 423 0.81 -8.46 20.76
C ASN A 423 0.98 -6.96 21.06
N ALA A 424 1.72 -6.19 20.25
CA ALA A 424 1.66 -4.72 20.36
C ALA A 424 0.27 -4.18 19.96
N THR A 425 -0.24 -3.17 20.67
CA THR A 425 -1.50 -2.49 20.32
C THR A 425 -1.21 -1.23 19.51
N LEU A 426 -1.61 -1.20 18.24
CA LEU A 426 -1.40 -0.08 17.32
C LEU A 426 -2.60 0.86 17.31
N LEU A 427 -2.36 2.18 17.33
CA LEU A 427 -3.41 3.15 17.08
C LEU A 427 -3.59 3.34 15.57
N VAL A 428 -4.77 3.03 15.07
CA VAL A 428 -5.09 3.05 13.64
C VAL A 428 -6.09 4.16 13.36
N THR A 429 -5.67 5.16 12.60
CA THR A 429 -6.54 6.26 12.17
C THR A 429 -7.25 5.93 10.85
N CYS A 430 -8.50 6.36 10.69
CA CYS A 430 -9.29 6.15 9.49
C CYS A 430 -10.26 7.31 9.19
N VAL A 431 -10.73 7.33 7.93
CA VAL A 431 -11.77 8.25 7.44
C VAL A 431 -13.04 7.44 7.16
N LEU A 432 -14.21 7.99 7.50
CA LEU A 432 -15.50 7.35 7.23
C LEU A 432 -15.86 7.50 5.75
N GLU A 433 -15.85 6.39 5.01
CA GLU A 433 -16.15 6.34 3.58
C GLU A 433 -16.72 4.97 3.18
N LYS A 434 -17.86 4.94 2.47
CA LYS A 434 -18.45 3.69 1.97
C LYS A 434 -17.79 3.25 0.65
N PRO A 435 -17.46 1.96 0.44
CA PRO A 435 -17.66 0.80 1.33
C PRO A 435 -16.45 0.45 2.23
N TYR A 436 -15.45 1.32 2.32
CA TYR A 436 -14.18 1.07 3.00
C TYR A 436 -14.29 1.01 4.53
N VAL A 437 -14.85 2.06 5.13
CA VAL A 437 -15.05 2.22 6.58
C VAL A 437 -16.39 2.89 6.83
N GLN A 438 -17.28 2.18 7.53
CA GLN A 438 -18.64 2.60 7.86
C GLN A 438 -18.90 2.34 9.34
N LEU A 439 -19.79 3.12 9.93
CA LEU A 439 -20.34 2.83 11.25
C LEU A 439 -21.48 1.82 11.12
N LYS A 440 -21.50 0.79 11.96
CA LYS A 440 -22.64 -0.15 12.06
C LYS A 440 -23.89 0.61 12.50
N GLN A 441 -25.02 0.33 11.84
CA GLN A 441 -26.33 0.85 12.27
C GLN A 441 -27.05 -0.21 13.13
N GLY A 442 -27.60 0.21 14.28
CA GLY A 442 -28.36 -0.64 15.20
C GLY A 442 -27.50 -1.49 16.14
N GLY A 443 -27.42 -1.09 17.42
CA GLY A 443 -26.78 -1.83 18.52
C GLY A 443 -25.81 -0.99 19.37
N ASN A 444 -25.66 -1.35 20.65
CA ASN A 444 -24.66 -0.76 21.56
C ASN A 444 -23.29 -1.41 21.33
N TRP A 445 -22.65 -1.06 20.22
CA TRP A 445 -21.30 -1.52 19.88
C TRP A 445 -20.25 -0.66 20.61
N THR A 446 -19.24 -1.29 21.22
CA THR A 446 -18.15 -0.59 21.92
C THR A 446 -16.80 -0.90 21.29
N GLY A 447 -15.86 0.06 21.31
CA GLY A 447 -14.51 -0.15 20.79
C GLY A 447 -14.47 -0.29 19.26
N ASN A 448 -13.72 -1.28 18.77
CA ASN A 448 -13.48 -1.52 17.34
C ASN A 448 -14.70 -2.09 16.61
N ASP A 449 -15.60 -2.79 17.30
CA ASP A 449 -16.75 -3.46 16.69
C ASP A 449 -17.82 -2.49 16.14
N ARG A 450 -17.66 -1.20 16.42
CA ARG A 450 -18.48 -0.10 15.88
C ARG A 450 -18.28 0.11 14.38
N PHE A 451 -17.12 -0.32 13.85
CA PHE A 451 -16.75 -0.09 12.46
C PHE A 451 -16.92 -1.36 11.61
N THR A 452 -17.33 -1.17 10.36
CA THR A 452 -17.44 -2.22 9.33
C THR A 452 -17.02 -1.68 7.98
N GLY A 453 -16.51 -2.54 7.12
CA GLY A 453 -16.20 -2.16 5.74
C GLY A 453 -15.03 -2.98 5.22
N PHE A 454 -14.74 -2.82 3.93
CA PHE A 454 -13.67 -3.55 3.26
C PHE A 454 -12.31 -3.34 3.95
N SER A 455 -11.96 -2.09 4.28
CA SER A 455 -10.69 -1.79 4.94
C SER A 455 -10.62 -2.35 6.36
N ILE A 456 -11.74 -2.43 7.06
CA ILE A 456 -11.80 -2.99 8.42
C ILE A 456 -11.60 -4.52 8.41
N GLU A 457 -12.24 -5.23 7.47
CA GLU A 457 -12.02 -6.67 7.30
C GLU A 457 -10.59 -6.98 6.86
N LEU A 458 -10.03 -6.16 5.97
CA LEU A 458 -8.63 -6.27 5.56
C LEU A 458 -7.69 -6.07 6.76
N LEU A 459 -7.91 -5.03 7.58
CA LEU A 459 -7.11 -4.79 8.78
C LEU A 459 -7.15 -5.97 9.74
N LYS A 460 -8.33 -6.55 9.96
CA LYS A 460 -8.52 -7.69 10.84
C LYS A 460 -7.68 -8.89 10.39
N LYS A 461 -7.70 -9.22 9.09
CA LYS A 461 -6.88 -10.30 8.51
C LYS A 461 -5.38 -10.01 8.60
N ILE A 462 -4.98 -8.76 8.36
CA ILE A 462 -3.58 -8.33 8.54
C ILE A 462 -3.15 -8.50 10.00
N ALA A 463 -3.98 -8.06 10.95
CA ALA A 463 -3.72 -8.14 12.37
C ALA A 463 -3.60 -9.60 12.86
N GLU A 464 -4.48 -10.49 12.38
CA GLU A 464 -4.42 -11.92 12.67
C GLU A 464 -3.14 -12.57 12.14
N LYS A 465 -2.69 -12.18 10.94
CA LYS A 465 -1.51 -12.75 10.27
C LYS A 465 -0.18 -12.24 10.82
N VAL A 466 -0.13 -10.96 11.20
CA VAL A 466 1.08 -10.30 11.74
C VAL A 466 1.11 -10.35 13.29
N HIS A 467 0.00 -10.75 13.92
CA HIS A 467 -0.18 -10.88 15.37
C HIS A 467 -0.03 -9.58 16.16
N PHE A 468 -0.69 -8.50 15.71
CA PHE A 468 -0.82 -7.25 16.48
C PHE A 468 -2.27 -6.98 16.89
N LYS A 469 -2.45 -6.23 17.97
CA LYS A 469 -3.75 -5.68 18.39
C LYS A 469 -3.88 -4.26 17.86
N TYR A 470 -5.10 -3.76 17.69
CA TYR A 470 -5.30 -2.40 17.20
C TYR A 470 -6.47 -1.71 17.89
N VAL A 471 -6.45 -0.37 17.87
CA VAL A 471 -7.56 0.49 18.28
C VAL A 471 -7.87 1.44 17.12
N LEU A 472 -9.13 1.48 16.69
CA LEU A 472 -9.59 2.34 15.61
C LEU A 472 -10.00 3.72 16.14
N GLU A 473 -9.46 4.77 15.53
CA GLU A 473 -9.82 6.16 15.77
C GLU A 473 -10.20 6.84 14.45
N VAL A 474 -11.26 7.66 14.47
CA VAL A 474 -11.66 8.44 13.30
C VAL A 474 -10.94 9.78 13.35
N VAL A 475 -10.36 10.19 12.21
CA VAL A 475 -9.71 11.50 12.11
C VAL A 475 -10.69 12.65 12.41
N GLN A 476 -10.26 13.64 13.17
CA GLN A 476 -11.14 14.69 13.70
C GLN A 476 -11.74 15.60 12.62
N ASP A 477 -10.98 15.91 11.57
CA ASP A 477 -11.42 16.81 10.48
C ASP A 477 -12.11 16.07 9.32
N GLY A 478 -12.18 14.74 9.37
CA GLY A 478 -12.74 13.89 8.31
C GLY A 478 -11.97 13.90 6.99
N LYS A 479 -10.74 14.42 6.94
CA LYS A 479 -9.97 14.60 5.70
C LYS A 479 -8.79 13.63 5.62
N TYR A 480 -8.45 13.23 4.39
CA TYR A 480 -7.27 12.39 4.13
C TYR A 480 -5.95 13.15 4.35
N GLY A 481 -5.91 14.44 4.05
CA GLY A 481 -4.73 15.28 4.19
C GLY A 481 -4.25 15.85 2.86
N VAL A 482 -4.14 17.18 2.83
CA VAL A 482 -3.59 17.99 1.74
C VAL A 482 -2.61 19.00 2.34
N TYR A 483 -1.51 19.22 1.62
CA TYR A 483 -0.52 20.23 1.99
C TYR A 483 -1.07 21.63 1.73
N ASN A 484 -1.09 22.47 2.75
CA ASN A 484 -1.44 23.88 2.61
C ASN A 484 -0.17 24.70 2.39
N GLU A 485 -0.04 25.31 1.21
CA GLU A 485 1.13 26.12 0.85
C GLU A 485 1.23 27.43 1.66
N GLU A 486 0.10 27.95 2.18
CA GLU A 486 0.09 29.19 2.95
C GLU A 486 0.57 28.98 4.39
N THR A 487 0.20 27.86 5.02
CA THR A 487 0.57 27.55 6.40
C THR A 487 1.81 26.65 6.51
N GLY A 488 2.22 26.00 5.42
CA GLY A 488 3.32 25.04 5.40
C GLY A 488 3.03 23.74 6.17
N GLU A 489 1.76 23.46 6.50
CA GLU A 489 1.34 22.31 7.30
C GLU A 489 0.45 21.34 6.51
N TRP A 490 0.52 20.06 6.87
CA TRP A 490 -0.44 19.04 6.46
C TRP A 490 -1.62 19.00 7.42
N ASN A 491 -2.80 18.59 6.93
CA ASN A 491 -3.98 18.31 7.75
C ASN A 491 -4.39 16.82 7.68
N GLY A 492 -5.50 16.47 8.32
CA GLY A 492 -6.11 15.15 8.24
C GLY A 492 -5.25 14.00 8.74
N VAL A 493 -5.45 12.83 8.11
CA VAL A 493 -4.69 11.61 8.39
C VAL A 493 -3.19 11.83 8.21
N MET A 494 -2.77 12.61 7.20
CA MET A 494 -1.35 12.91 7.00
C MET A 494 -0.72 13.60 8.20
N LYS A 495 -1.40 14.60 8.79
CA LYS A 495 -0.91 15.30 9.99
C LYS A 495 -0.68 14.33 11.16
N GLN A 496 -1.65 13.45 11.42
CA GLN A 496 -1.58 12.48 12.51
C GLN A 496 -0.43 11.47 12.36
N LEU A 497 -0.11 11.07 11.12
CA LEU A 497 1.02 10.17 10.86
C LEU A 497 2.37 10.87 10.94
N ILE A 498 2.47 12.13 10.48
CA ILE A 498 3.69 12.95 10.56
C ILE A 498 4.03 13.25 12.02
N GLU A 499 3.04 13.66 12.81
CA GLU A 499 3.16 13.91 14.26
C GLU A 499 3.28 12.62 15.07
N LYS A 500 3.15 11.45 14.42
CA LYS A 500 3.17 10.12 15.05
C LYS A 500 2.13 9.98 16.16
N SER A 501 1.03 10.73 16.06
CA SER A 501 -0.13 10.59 16.95
C SER A 501 -0.86 9.28 16.65
N ALA A 502 -0.86 8.82 15.39
CA ALA A 502 -1.30 7.50 14.96
C ALA A 502 -0.12 6.66 14.45
N ASP A 503 -0.16 5.33 14.68
CA ASP A 503 0.90 4.40 14.25
C ASP A 503 0.65 3.82 12.85
N LEU A 504 -0.60 3.84 12.39
CA LEU A 504 -1.06 3.28 11.12
C LEU A 504 -2.28 4.07 10.63
N ALA A 505 -2.45 4.21 9.32
CA ALA A 505 -3.71 4.69 8.75
C ALA A 505 -4.24 3.73 7.68
N ILE A 506 -5.56 3.50 7.73
CA ILE A 506 -6.24 2.61 6.81
C ILE A 506 -7.51 3.24 6.24
N GLY A 507 -7.77 2.99 4.95
CA GLY A 507 -8.92 3.52 4.21
C GLY A 507 -8.62 3.57 2.72
N ALA A 508 -9.35 4.41 1.99
CA ALA A 508 -9.12 4.70 0.59
C ALA A 508 -7.99 5.74 0.40
N ILE A 509 -6.81 5.47 0.98
CA ILE A 509 -5.67 6.40 0.93
C ILE A 509 -4.90 6.19 -0.37
N THR A 510 -5.04 7.13 -1.30
CA THR A 510 -4.26 7.15 -2.54
C THR A 510 -2.77 7.39 -2.26
N ILE A 511 -1.92 6.52 -2.81
CA ILE A 511 -0.47 6.70 -2.85
C ILE A 511 -0.16 7.82 -3.87
N ASN A 512 0.55 8.85 -3.45
CA ASN A 512 1.04 9.90 -4.35
C ASN A 512 2.41 10.42 -3.89
N HIS A 513 3.13 11.08 -4.80
CA HIS A 513 4.49 11.56 -4.54
C HIS A 513 4.57 12.55 -3.35
N ALA A 514 3.59 13.45 -3.22
CA ALA A 514 3.58 14.45 -2.14
C ALA A 514 3.37 13.83 -0.75
N ARG A 515 2.63 12.73 -0.64
CA ARG A 515 2.46 11.99 0.63
C ARG A 515 3.64 11.08 0.90
N GLU A 516 4.16 10.40 -0.12
CA GLU A 516 5.31 9.49 0.03
C GLU A 516 6.59 10.20 0.46
N SER A 517 6.72 11.52 0.23
CA SER A 517 7.85 12.30 0.74
C SER A 517 7.83 12.57 2.24
N VAL A 518 6.68 12.39 2.92
CA VAL A 518 6.50 12.69 4.35
C VAL A 518 6.09 11.47 5.19
N ILE A 519 5.54 10.44 4.55
CA ILE A 519 5.11 9.18 5.18
C ILE A 519 5.49 7.98 4.30
N ASP A 520 5.53 6.79 4.91
CA ASP A 520 5.79 5.55 4.18
C ASP A 520 4.48 4.84 3.81
N PHE A 521 4.46 4.21 2.64
CA PHE A 521 3.37 3.31 2.23
C PHE A 521 3.82 1.85 2.20
N THR A 522 2.85 0.96 2.45
CA THR A 522 2.98 -0.46 2.12
C THR A 522 2.91 -0.68 0.61
N LYS A 523 3.09 -1.94 0.19
CA LYS A 523 2.69 -2.33 -1.17
C LYS A 523 1.18 -2.08 -1.36
N PRO A 524 0.78 -1.66 -2.57
CA PRO A 524 -0.61 -1.35 -2.85
C PRO A 524 -1.49 -2.60 -2.75
N PHE A 525 -2.68 -2.46 -2.16
CA PHE A 525 -3.62 -3.57 -2.00
C PHE A 525 -4.74 -3.55 -3.05
N MET A 526 -4.97 -2.41 -3.72
CA MET A 526 -6.03 -2.24 -4.71
C MET A 526 -5.64 -1.18 -5.75
N ASN A 527 -5.79 -1.52 -7.02
CA ASN A 527 -5.48 -0.65 -8.15
C ASN A 527 -6.77 0.01 -8.66
N LEU A 528 -6.67 1.28 -9.06
CA LEU A 528 -7.78 2.13 -9.50
C LEU A 528 -7.29 3.28 -10.39
N GLY A 529 -8.22 4.14 -10.79
CA GLY A 529 -7.90 5.41 -11.44
C GLY A 529 -9.05 6.40 -11.28
N ILE A 530 -8.81 7.67 -11.63
CA ILE A 530 -9.85 8.68 -11.76
C ILE A 530 -10.73 8.30 -12.95
N SER A 531 -12.04 8.33 -12.75
CA SER A 531 -13.02 8.22 -13.83
C SER A 531 -14.17 9.20 -13.59
N ILE A 532 -15.14 9.20 -14.50
CA ILE A 532 -16.22 10.19 -14.54
C ILE A 532 -17.51 9.53 -14.10
N LEU A 533 -18.13 10.04 -13.03
CA LEU A 533 -19.52 9.73 -12.69
C LEU A 533 -20.44 10.71 -13.40
N PHE A 534 -21.42 10.16 -14.11
CA PHE A 534 -22.46 10.94 -14.77
C PHE A 534 -23.84 10.33 -14.58
N LYS A 535 -24.89 11.12 -14.84
CA LYS A 535 -26.26 10.62 -14.84
C LYS A 535 -26.50 9.77 -16.08
N LYS A 536 -27.10 8.60 -15.90
CA LYS A 536 -27.48 7.70 -17.00
C LYS A 536 -28.37 8.45 -18.00
N PRO A 537 -28.00 8.51 -19.29
CA PRO A 537 -28.82 9.17 -20.29
C PRO A 537 -30.18 8.45 -20.41
N GLN A 538 -31.25 9.22 -20.52
CA GLN A 538 -32.58 8.66 -20.80
C GLN A 538 -32.70 8.33 -22.29
N ARG A 539 -33.44 7.26 -22.61
CA ARG A 539 -33.75 6.91 -24.00
C ARG A 539 -34.48 8.10 -24.65
N MET A 540 -33.95 8.59 -25.77
CA MET A 540 -34.63 9.65 -26.54
C MET A 540 -35.98 9.12 -27.00
N LYS A 541 -37.06 9.87 -26.74
CA LYS A 541 -38.38 9.52 -27.28
C LYS A 541 -38.35 9.66 -28.80
N PRO A 542 -38.85 8.67 -29.56
CA PRO A 542 -38.93 8.76 -31.02
C PRO A 542 -39.79 9.96 -31.42
N GLN A 543 -39.35 10.70 -32.43
CA GLN A 543 -40.09 11.82 -32.96
C GLN A 543 -41.27 11.33 -33.83
N ILE A 544 -42.35 12.10 -33.92
CA ILE A 544 -43.56 11.74 -34.67
C ILE A 544 -43.26 11.45 -36.16
N PHE A 545 -42.24 12.08 -36.74
CA PHE A 545 -41.80 11.86 -38.13
C PHE A 545 -40.67 10.82 -38.27
N SER A 546 -40.44 9.98 -37.26
CA SER A 546 -39.33 9.00 -37.27
C SER A 546 -39.40 8.00 -38.44
N PHE A 547 -40.57 7.80 -39.05
CA PHE A 547 -40.71 6.93 -40.24
C PHE A 547 -40.02 7.49 -41.50
N LEU A 548 -39.66 8.78 -41.54
CA LEU A 548 -38.89 9.36 -42.65
C LEU A 548 -37.37 9.20 -42.51
N ASN A 549 -36.88 8.97 -41.30
CA ASN A 549 -35.45 8.82 -40.96
C ASN A 549 -34.70 7.65 -41.65
N PRO A 550 -35.33 6.53 -42.08
CA PRO A 550 -34.61 5.43 -42.74
C PRO A 550 -33.94 5.81 -44.07
N LEU A 551 -34.32 6.94 -44.67
CA LEU A 551 -33.69 7.50 -45.86
C LEU A 551 -33.34 8.96 -45.59
N ALA A 552 -32.15 9.38 -46.03
CA ALA A 552 -31.74 10.78 -45.92
C ALA A 552 -32.67 11.69 -46.75
N LEU A 553 -32.82 12.94 -46.33
CA LEU A 553 -33.63 13.95 -47.01
C LEU A 553 -33.25 14.11 -48.49
N GLU A 554 -31.97 13.99 -48.81
CA GLU A 554 -31.43 14.05 -50.17
C GLU A 554 -32.02 12.96 -51.10
N ILE A 555 -32.22 11.75 -50.57
CA ILE A 555 -32.80 10.63 -51.31
C ILE A 555 -34.29 10.91 -51.54
N TRP A 556 -35.01 11.41 -50.54
CA TRP A 556 -36.42 11.80 -50.67
C TRP A 556 -36.62 12.86 -51.76
N LEU A 557 -35.77 13.89 -51.79
CA LEU A 557 -35.80 14.91 -52.84
C LEU A 557 -35.52 14.29 -54.22
N SER A 558 -34.55 13.38 -54.31
CA SER A 558 -34.21 12.68 -55.55
C SER A 558 -35.35 11.81 -56.09
N VAL A 559 -36.14 11.17 -55.20
CA VAL A 559 -37.34 10.41 -55.57
C VAL A 559 -38.42 11.32 -56.15
N VAL A 560 -38.65 12.50 -55.54
CA VAL A 560 -39.62 13.48 -56.06
C VAL A 560 -39.20 14.01 -57.43
N VAL A 561 -37.93 14.34 -57.62
CA VAL A 561 -37.39 14.79 -58.92
C VAL A 561 -37.54 13.69 -59.98
N SER A 562 -37.18 12.46 -59.65
CA SER A 562 -37.31 11.30 -60.55
C SER A 562 -38.78 11.01 -60.91
N TYR A 563 -39.70 11.14 -59.95
CA TYR A 563 -41.14 10.99 -60.17
C TYR A 563 -41.68 12.01 -61.19
N VAL A 564 -41.32 13.29 -61.05
CA VAL A 564 -41.73 14.35 -61.99
C VAL A 564 -41.12 14.09 -63.37
N LEU A 565 -39.84 13.73 -63.43
CA LEU A 565 -39.14 13.44 -64.69
C LEU A 565 -39.78 12.27 -65.44
N VAL A 566 -40.08 11.16 -64.75
CA VAL A 566 -40.75 10.00 -65.36
C VAL A 566 -42.17 10.34 -65.81
N SER A 567 -42.91 11.14 -65.03
CA SER A 567 -44.27 11.56 -65.41
C SER A 567 -44.28 12.42 -66.68
N ILE A 568 -43.36 13.38 -66.80
CA ILE A 568 -43.24 14.23 -67.99
C ILE A 568 -42.75 13.44 -69.20
N THR A 569 -41.72 12.62 -69.04
CA THR A 569 -41.19 11.79 -70.14
C THR A 569 -42.24 10.79 -70.63
N MET A 570 -43.00 10.16 -69.73
CA MET A 570 -44.11 9.28 -70.08
C MET A 570 -45.20 10.04 -70.86
N PHE A 571 -45.56 11.26 -70.45
CA PHE A 571 -46.51 12.11 -71.18
C PHE A 571 -46.02 12.45 -72.60
N VAL A 572 -44.77 12.89 -72.72
CA VAL A 572 -44.16 13.29 -74.00
C VAL A 572 -44.07 12.09 -74.96
N VAL A 573 -43.53 10.96 -74.50
CA VAL A 573 -43.35 9.76 -75.34
C VAL A 573 -44.69 9.14 -75.72
N ALA A 574 -45.67 9.14 -74.81
CA ALA A 574 -47.02 8.68 -75.16
C ALA A 574 -47.71 9.60 -76.18
N ARG A 575 -47.42 10.92 -76.18
CA ARG A 575 -47.98 11.86 -77.17
C ARG A 575 -47.37 11.68 -78.56
N PHE A 576 -46.06 11.42 -78.62
CA PHE A 576 -45.31 11.24 -79.87
C PHE A 576 -45.49 9.86 -80.50
N SER A 577 -45.69 8.81 -79.70
CA SER A 577 -45.82 7.45 -80.20
C SER A 577 -47.19 7.20 -80.85
N PRO A 578 -47.29 6.95 -82.18
CA PRO A 578 -48.57 6.80 -82.86
C PRO A 578 -49.38 5.59 -82.38
N HIS A 579 -48.71 4.55 -81.87
CA HIS A 579 -49.33 3.29 -81.44
C HIS A 579 -49.96 3.35 -80.04
N GLU A 580 -49.73 4.41 -79.26
CA GLU A 580 -50.45 4.66 -78.00
C GLU A 580 -51.86 5.25 -78.21
N TRP A 581 -52.13 5.77 -79.40
CA TRP A 581 -53.42 6.36 -79.75
C TRP A 581 -54.41 5.24 -80.10
N SER A 582 -55.33 4.96 -79.17
CA SER A 582 -56.33 3.89 -79.34
C SER A 582 -57.62 4.44 -79.94
N PRO A 583 -58.20 3.76 -80.96
CA PRO A 583 -59.58 3.99 -81.34
C PRO A 583 -60.51 3.62 -80.17
N THR A 584 -61.52 4.44 -79.88
CA THR A 584 -62.54 4.12 -78.87
C THR A 584 -63.43 2.97 -79.33
N THR A 585 -63.66 1.99 -78.45
CA THR A 585 -64.59 0.86 -78.67
C THR A 585 -66.06 1.28 -78.81
N ALA A 586 -66.41 2.55 -78.53
CA ALA A 586 -67.73 3.11 -78.84
C ALA A 586 -68.00 3.22 -80.35
N ALA A 587 -66.99 3.12 -81.21
CA ALA A 587 -67.14 3.18 -82.66
C ALA A 587 -67.27 1.80 -83.35
N MET A 588 -67.23 0.69 -82.59
CA MET A 588 -67.33 -0.67 -83.18
C MET A 588 -68.73 -1.29 -83.08
N SER A 589 -69.70 -0.59 -82.49
CA SER A 589 -71.09 -1.03 -82.38
C SER A 589 -72.07 0.01 -82.93
N TYR A 590 -71.90 0.40 -84.19
CA TYR A 590 -72.99 0.65 -85.13
C TYR A 590 -72.38 0.88 -86.51
N GLY A 591 -72.72 0.04 -87.48
CA GLY A 591 -72.36 0.28 -88.86
C GLY A 591 -73.05 1.55 -89.38
N ARG A 592 -72.38 2.22 -90.32
CA ARG A 592 -72.86 3.29 -91.23
C ARG A 592 -72.59 4.72 -90.75
N GLY A 593 -71.68 5.41 -91.46
CA GLY A 593 -71.49 6.87 -91.42
C GLY A 593 -70.13 7.31 -90.89
N ALA A 594 -69.22 7.68 -91.78
CA ALA A 594 -67.93 8.26 -91.46
C ALA A 594 -68.09 9.55 -90.65
N THR A 595 -67.82 9.48 -89.36
CA THR A 595 -67.46 10.63 -88.53
C THR A 595 -66.05 10.39 -88.02
N VAL A 596 -65.20 11.42 -88.12
CA VAL A 596 -63.78 11.40 -87.78
C VAL A 596 -63.54 10.64 -86.47
N GLY A 597 -62.89 9.49 -86.55
CA GLY A 597 -62.57 8.68 -85.37
C GLY A 597 -61.68 9.49 -84.43
N VAL A 598 -62.25 9.98 -83.33
CA VAL A 598 -61.49 10.72 -82.32
C VAL A 598 -60.61 9.70 -81.58
N VAL A 599 -59.35 9.60 -81.99
CA VAL A 599 -58.37 8.75 -81.33
C VAL A 599 -58.01 9.42 -80.00
N ARG A 600 -58.12 8.69 -78.88
CA ARG A 600 -57.79 9.22 -77.54
C ARG A 600 -56.54 8.54 -77.00
N ASN A 601 -55.60 9.36 -76.55
CA ASN A 601 -54.46 8.91 -75.77
C ASN A 601 -54.88 8.71 -74.30
N GLN A 602 -54.54 7.57 -73.72
CA GLN A 602 -54.86 7.25 -72.32
C GLN A 602 -53.96 8.02 -71.33
N PHE A 603 -52.76 8.40 -71.75
CA PHE A 603 -51.80 9.18 -70.96
C PHE A 603 -52.00 10.70 -71.19
N SER A 604 -53.03 11.24 -70.53
CA SER A 604 -53.15 12.69 -70.30
C SER A 604 -52.14 13.15 -69.23
N LEU A 605 -51.82 14.44 -69.11
CA LEU A 605 -50.88 14.94 -68.09
C LEU A 605 -51.23 14.40 -66.69
N LYS A 606 -52.50 14.49 -66.28
CA LYS A 606 -53.00 13.93 -65.01
C LYS A 606 -52.76 12.42 -64.89
N ASN A 607 -53.06 11.67 -65.95
CA ASN A 607 -52.89 10.21 -65.98
C ASN A 607 -51.41 9.80 -66.01
N SER A 608 -50.54 10.62 -66.60
CA SER A 608 -49.08 10.43 -66.63
C SER A 608 -48.44 10.69 -65.27
N PHE A 609 -49.00 11.57 -64.44
CA PHE A 609 -48.59 11.70 -63.03
C PHE A 609 -49.17 10.60 -62.13
N TRP A 610 -50.34 10.06 -62.50
CA TRP A 610 -51.00 8.97 -61.76
C TRP A 610 -50.34 7.60 -61.98
N TYR A 611 -49.82 7.32 -63.16
CA TYR A 611 -49.20 6.03 -63.47
C TYR A 611 -47.94 5.73 -62.61
N PRO A 612 -46.97 6.67 -62.45
CA PRO A 612 -45.79 6.44 -61.61
C PRO A 612 -46.12 6.33 -60.12
N ILE A 613 -47.18 6.99 -59.63
CA ILE A 613 -47.55 6.91 -58.20
C ILE A 613 -48.17 5.55 -57.84
N GLY A 614 -49.02 4.99 -58.71
CA GLY A 614 -49.62 3.66 -58.51
C GLY A 614 -48.57 2.53 -58.56
N THR A 615 -47.54 2.69 -59.38
CA THR A 615 -46.40 1.76 -59.46
C THR A 615 -45.42 1.93 -58.29
N LEU A 616 -45.17 3.16 -57.82
CA LEU A 616 -44.35 3.43 -56.62
C LEU A 616 -44.96 2.83 -55.35
N MET A 617 -46.30 2.91 -55.22
CA MET A 617 -47.05 2.32 -54.11
C MET A 617 -47.27 0.80 -54.24
N GLN A 618 -46.70 0.16 -55.26
CA GLN A 618 -46.83 -1.29 -55.54
C GLN A 618 -48.27 -1.80 -55.71
N GLN A 619 -49.25 -0.92 -55.96
CA GLN A 619 -50.65 -1.29 -56.17
C GLN A 619 -51.01 -1.51 -57.65
N GLY A 620 -50.12 -1.08 -58.56
CA GLY A 620 -50.39 -1.11 -60.00
C GLY A 620 -51.23 0.09 -60.45
N SER A 621 -51.50 0.18 -61.75
CA SER A 621 -52.32 1.23 -62.35
C SER A 621 -53.23 0.60 -63.39
N ASP A 622 -54.48 1.06 -63.48
CA ASP A 622 -55.43 0.63 -64.52
C ASP A 622 -54.98 1.06 -65.93
N LEU A 623 -54.04 2.01 -66.00
CA LEU A 623 -53.43 2.49 -67.24
C LEU A 623 -52.24 1.62 -67.61
N ASN A 624 -52.31 0.94 -68.75
CA ASN A 624 -51.27 0.04 -69.24
C ASN A 624 -50.61 0.60 -70.52
N PRO A 625 -49.28 0.79 -70.55
CA PRO A 625 -48.58 1.21 -71.76
C PRO A 625 -48.65 0.13 -72.84
N LYS A 626 -49.03 0.54 -74.06
CA LYS A 626 -49.22 -0.37 -75.20
C LYS A 626 -47.96 -0.50 -76.05
N THR A 627 -47.19 0.58 -76.18
CA THR A 627 -46.03 0.66 -77.07
C THR A 627 -44.74 0.22 -76.37
N ALA A 628 -43.75 -0.26 -77.13
CA ALA A 628 -42.47 -0.69 -76.59
C ALA A 628 -41.70 0.42 -75.85
N SER A 629 -41.72 1.66 -76.36
CA SER A 629 -41.02 2.82 -75.75
C SER A 629 -41.58 3.22 -74.39
N THR A 630 -42.91 3.27 -74.24
CA THR A 630 -43.59 3.57 -72.98
C THR A 630 -43.50 2.40 -72.00
N ARG A 631 -43.48 1.15 -72.48
CA ARG A 631 -43.19 -0.04 -71.67
C ARG A 631 -41.76 -0.06 -71.13
N LEU A 632 -40.78 0.41 -71.90
CA LEU A 632 -39.40 0.52 -71.43
C LEU A 632 -39.27 1.54 -70.29
N ILE A 633 -39.88 2.72 -70.44
CA ILE A 633 -39.91 3.75 -69.38
C ILE A 633 -40.62 3.19 -68.14
N GLY A 634 -41.78 2.55 -68.31
CA GLY A 634 -42.49 1.90 -67.22
C GLY A 634 -41.69 0.79 -66.55
N GLY A 635 -40.96 -0.02 -67.32
CA GLY A 635 -40.10 -1.09 -66.80
C GLY A 635 -38.89 -0.59 -66.01
N LEU A 636 -38.23 0.47 -66.50
CA LEU A 636 -37.12 1.10 -65.77
C LEU A 636 -37.60 1.78 -64.49
N TRP A 637 -38.74 2.48 -64.54
CA TRP A 637 -39.37 3.06 -63.36
C TRP A 637 -39.79 2.00 -62.34
N TRP A 638 -40.34 0.88 -62.81
CA TRP A 638 -40.74 -0.24 -61.97
C TRP A 638 -39.53 -0.87 -61.25
N PHE A 639 -38.43 -1.08 -61.97
CA PHE A 639 -37.17 -1.55 -61.37
C PHE A 639 -36.63 -0.58 -60.31
N PHE A 640 -36.59 0.72 -60.63
CA PHE A 640 -36.19 1.77 -59.68
C PHE A 640 -37.07 1.77 -58.42
N SER A 641 -38.39 1.70 -58.60
CA SER A 641 -39.37 1.73 -57.51
C SER A 641 -39.23 0.51 -56.58
N ILE A 642 -39.00 -0.68 -57.12
CA ILE A 642 -38.76 -1.90 -56.33
C ILE A 642 -37.51 -1.74 -55.45
N ILE A 643 -36.41 -1.23 -56.00
CA ILE A 643 -35.16 -1.06 -55.26
C ILE A 643 -35.35 -0.06 -54.11
N ILE A 644 -35.96 1.09 -54.39
CA ILE A 644 -36.16 2.14 -53.37
C ILE A 644 -37.08 1.64 -52.24
N VAL A 645 -38.20 1.01 -52.56
CA VAL A 645 -39.12 0.49 -51.52
C VAL A 645 -38.47 -0.64 -50.72
N SER A 646 -37.74 -1.54 -51.37
CA SER A 646 -37.04 -2.63 -50.68
C SER A 646 -35.91 -2.13 -49.78
N SER A 647 -35.19 -1.08 -50.19
CA SER A 647 -34.16 -0.44 -49.36
C SER A 647 -34.78 0.30 -48.18
N TYR A 648 -35.92 0.97 -48.37
CA TYR A 648 -36.67 1.60 -47.29
C TYR A 648 -37.14 0.58 -46.25
N THR A 649 -37.74 -0.54 -46.68
CA THR A 649 -38.22 -1.58 -45.75
C THR A 649 -37.07 -2.25 -45.00
N ALA A 650 -35.92 -2.48 -45.65
CA ALA A 650 -34.72 -3.01 -45.00
C ALA A 650 -34.14 -2.04 -43.95
N ASN A 651 -33.98 -0.76 -44.29
CA ASN A 651 -33.44 0.25 -43.37
C ASN A 651 -34.40 0.56 -42.22
N LEU A 652 -35.71 0.56 -42.48
CA LEU A 652 -36.72 0.73 -41.43
C LEU A 652 -36.65 -0.42 -40.42
N ALA A 653 -36.53 -1.67 -40.89
CA ALA A 653 -36.36 -2.83 -40.01
C ALA A 653 -35.07 -2.76 -39.17
N ALA A 654 -33.96 -2.29 -39.76
CA ALA A 654 -32.71 -2.08 -39.02
C ALA A 654 -32.81 -0.93 -38.00
N PHE A 655 -33.50 0.16 -38.35
CA PHE A 655 -33.68 1.30 -37.45
C PHE A 655 -34.54 0.95 -36.24
N LEU A 656 -35.59 0.14 -36.44
CA LEU A 656 -36.48 -0.30 -35.37
C LEU A 656 -35.85 -1.32 -34.41
N THR A 657 -34.80 -2.03 -34.85
CA THR A 657 -34.11 -3.01 -33.99
C THR A 657 -32.99 -2.39 -33.15
N VAL A 658 -32.51 -1.19 -33.48
CA VAL A 658 -31.40 -0.53 -32.77
C VAL A 658 -31.85 0.80 -32.16
N GLU A 659 -32.34 0.76 -30.93
CA GLU A 659 -32.49 1.97 -30.11
C GLU A 659 -31.09 2.43 -29.63
N ARG A 660 -30.47 3.38 -30.34
CA ARG A 660 -29.18 3.95 -29.89
C ARG A 660 -29.40 4.90 -28.72
N MET A 661 -28.84 4.55 -27.55
CA MET A 661 -28.60 5.52 -26.48
C MET A 661 -27.37 6.35 -26.85
N THR A 662 -27.55 7.65 -27.12
CA THR A 662 -26.42 8.57 -27.32
C THR A 662 -26.00 9.16 -25.97
N THR A 663 -24.74 8.94 -25.58
CA THR A 663 -24.12 9.65 -24.46
C THR A 663 -23.59 10.99 -24.96
N PRO A 664 -23.85 12.11 -24.27
CA PRO A 664 -23.36 13.43 -24.71
C PRO A 664 -21.84 13.58 -24.57
N ILE A 665 -21.20 12.73 -23.77
CA ILE A 665 -19.75 12.71 -23.51
C ILE A 665 -19.27 11.25 -23.48
N GLU A 666 -18.11 10.97 -24.05
CA GLU A 666 -17.44 9.66 -24.00
C GLU A 666 -16.10 9.73 -23.26
N SER A 667 -15.42 10.89 -23.32
CA SER A 667 -14.08 11.10 -22.79
C SER A 667 -13.97 12.34 -21.87
N ALA A 668 -12.83 12.46 -21.19
CA ALA A 668 -12.52 13.66 -20.40
C ALA A 668 -12.13 14.85 -21.30
N GLU A 669 -11.61 14.56 -22.48
CA GLU A 669 -11.26 15.53 -23.53
C GLU A 669 -12.51 16.23 -24.05
N ASP A 670 -13.60 15.48 -24.29
CA ASP A 670 -14.89 16.04 -24.72
C ASP A 670 -15.39 17.07 -23.70
N LEU A 671 -15.25 16.76 -22.40
CA LEU A 671 -15.61 17.66 -21.30
C LEU A 671 -14.75 18.93 -21.27
N ALA A 672 -13.49 18.86 -21.71
CA ALA A 672 -12.58 19.99 -21.74
C ALA A 672 -12.85 20.93 -22.93
N GLU A 673 -13.36 20.40 -24.05
CA GLU A 673 -13.71 21.17 -25.25
C GLU A 673 -15.06 21.89 -25.13
N GLN A 674 -16.01 21.30 -24.39
CA GLN A 674 -17.35 21.84 -24.18
C GLN A 674 -17.46 22.69 -22.88
N SER A 675 -18.53 23.48 -22.77
CA SER A 675 -18.79 24.33 -21.59
C SER A 675 -20.23 24.23 -21.01
N GLU A 676 -21.08 23.40 -21.59
CA GLU A 676 -22.47 23.18 -21.16
C GLU A 676 -22.58 22.35 -19.87
N ILE A 677 -21.80 21.27 -19.79
CA ILE A 677 -21.74 20.36 -18.65
C ILE A 677 -20.65 20.84 -17.70
N ALA A 678 -21.04 21.22 -16.49
CA ALA A 678 -20.09 21.56 -15.44
C ALA A 678 -19.42 20.29 -14.89
N TYR A 679 -18.17 20.40 -14.44
CA TYR A 679 -17.45 19.28 -13.86
C TYR A 679 -16.62 19.71 -12.66
N GLY A 680 -16.37 18.77 -11.75
CA GLY A 680 -15.62 19.02 -10.52
C GLY A 680 -15.22 17.74 -9.78
N SER A 681 -14.54 17.89 -8.65
CA SER A 681 -14.04 16.79 -7.82
C SER A 681 -14.24 17.07 -6.32
N LEU A 682 -13.83 16.12 -5.47
CA LEU A 682 -13.85 16.30 -4.02
C LEU A 682 -12.83 17.36 -3.57
N GLU A 683 -13.28 18.30 -2.75
CA GLU A 683 -12.42 19.28 -2.09
C GLU A 683 -11.43 18.58 -1.14
N SER A 684 -10.16 18.98 -1.17
CA SER A 684 -9.08 18.33 -0.41
C SER A 684 -8.85 16.84 -0.76
N GLY A 685 -9.25 16.40 -1.96
CA GLY A 685 -9.01 15.04 -2.48
C GLY A 685 -7.72 14.91 -3.31
N SER A 686 -7.24 13.67 -3.51
CA SER A 686 -6.08 13.38 -4.36
C SER A 686 -6.35 13.69 -5.84
N THR A 687 -7.61 13.58 -6.26
CA THR A 687 -8.09 13.94 -7.60
C THR A 687 -7.99 15.45 -7.85
N MET A 688 -8.30 16.29 -6.86
CA MET A 688 -8.14 17.74 -6.96
C MET A 688 -6.66 18.13 -7.14
N THR A 689 -5.78 17.58 -6.31
CA THR A 689 -4.33 17.83 -6.41
C THR A 689 -3.76 17.32 -7.74
N PHE A 690 -4.29 16.21 -8.28
CA PHE A 690 -3.88 15.70 -9.59
C PHE A 690 -4.13 16.72 -10.70
N PHE A 691 -5.32 17.31 -10.77
CA PHE A 691 -5.62 18.31 -11.81
C PHE A 691 -4.81 19.60 -11.62
N ARG A 692 -4.59 20.03 -10.37
CA ARG A 692 -3.77 21.22 -10.06
C ARG A 692 -2.32 21.06 -10.49
N ASP A 693 -1.73 19.91 -10.20
CA ASP A 693 -0.31 19.65 -10.39
C ASP A 693 -0.01 18.98 -11.75
N SER A 694 -1.05 18.77 -12.58
CA SER A 694 -0.92 18.10 -13.88
C SER A 694 -0.13 18.94 -14.90
N LYS A 695 0.76 18.26 -15.64
CA LYS A 695 1.55 18.85 -16.74
C LYS A 695 0.89 18.68 -18.12
N ILE A 696 -0.19 17.90 -18.21
CA ILE A 696 -0.90 17.66 -19.46
C ILE A 696 -1.82 18.85 -19.76
N GLU A 697 -1.77 19.37 -20.99
CA GLU A 697 -2.46 20.61 -21.38
C GLU A 697 -3.98 20.53 -21.15
N THR A 698 -4.62 19.41 -21.52
CA THR A 698 -6.05 19.18 -21.33
C THR A 698 -6.45 19.29 -19.86
N TYR A 699 -5.78 18.56 -18.96
CA TYR A 699 -6.11 18.55 -17.53
C TYR A 699 -5.76 19.86 -16.83
N ARG A 700 -4.71 20.55 -17.29
CA ARG A 700 -4.39 21.90 -16.82
C ARG A 700 -5.47 22.91 -17.21
N LYS A 701 -6.01 22.83 -18.43
CA LYS A 701 -7.17 23.65 -18.85
C LYS A 701 -8.39 23.36 -17.99
N MET A 702 -8.69 22.08 -17.75
CA MET A 702 -9.80 21.68 -16.87
C MET A 702 -9.63 22.21 -15.44
N TRP A 703 -8.41 22.17 -14.89
CA TRP A 703 -8.12 22.77 -13.58
C TRP A 703 -8.43 24.27 -13.54
N LEU A 704 -7.97 25.02 -14.55
CA LEU A 704 -8.24 26.45 -14.64
C LEU A 704 -9.74 26.76 -14.72
N VAL A 705 -10.51 25.93 -15.41
CA VAL A 705 -11.97 26.04 -15.47
C VAL A 705 -12.59 25.74 -14.10
N MET A 706 -12.19 24.64 -13.44
CA MET A 706 -12.71 24.25 -12.13
C MET A 706 -12.39 25.30 -11.05
N ALA A 707 -11.16 25.82 -11.02
CA ALA A 707 -10.70 26.79 -10.03
C ALA A 707 -11.41 28.16 -10.17
N ASN A 708 -11.74 28.57 -11.40
CA ASN A 708 -12.38 29.86 -11.66
C ASN A 708 -13.91 29.81 -11.70
N LYS A 709 -14.54 28.63 -11.61
CA LYS A 709 -16.00 28.48 -11.71
C LYS A 709 -16.71 29.00 -10.46
N LYS A 710 -17.76 29.81 -10.67
CA LYS A 710 -18.72 30.24 -9.63
C LYS A 710 -20.15 29.83 -10.02
N PRO A 711 -20.92 29.12 -9.19
CA PRO A 711 -20.57 28.55 -7.87
C PRO A 711 -19.47 27.47 -7.95
N SER A 712 -18.84 27.15 -6.81
CA SER A 712 -17.68 26.24 -6.75
C SER A 712 -17.95 24.91 -7.45
N ALA A 713 -17.05 24.55 -8.36
CA ALA A 713 -17.04 23.25 -9.02
C ALA A 713 -16.80 22.10 -8.02
N PHE A 714 -16.08 22.35 -6.92
CA PHE A 714 -15.74 21.31 -5.95
C PHE A 714 -16.89 21.01 -4.98
N SER A 715 -16.95 19.78 -4.50
CA SER A 715 -17.88 19.33 -3.45
C SER A 715 -17.15 19.01 -2.16
N SER A 716 -17.75 19.31 -1.02
CA SER A 716 -17.16 19.05 0.30
C SER A 716 -17.13 17.57 0.69
N SER A 717 -18.06 16.77 0.15
CA SER A 717 -18.20 15.34 0.42
C SER A 717 -18.64 14.58 -0.83
N TYR A 718 -18.32 13.28 -0.90
CA TYR A 718 -18.78 12.39 -1.98
C TYR A 718 -20.32 12.38 -2.09
N ARG A 719 -21.04 12.40 -0.96
CA ARG A 719 -22.51 12.42 -0.94
C ARG A 719 -23.08 13.67 -1.62
N GLU A 720 -22.47 14.82 -1.38
CA GLU A 720 -22.83 16.07 -2.04
C GLU A 720 -22.56 16.00 -3.56
N GLY A 721 -21.37 15.52 -3.96
CA GLY A 721 -20.99 15.34 -5.36
C GLY A 721 -21.96 14.43 -6.12
N ILE A 722 -22.31 13.27 -5.55
CA ILE A 722 -23.29 12.33 -6.13
C ILE A 722 -24.67 12.97 -6.26
N SER A 723 -25.14 13.70 -5.25
CA SER A 723 -26.42 14.41 -5.30
C SER A 723 -26.44 15.46 -6.41
N ARG A 724 -25.33 16.18 -6.64
CA ARG A 724 -25.20 17.14 -7.75
C ARG A 724 -25.29 16.44 -9.11
N VAL A 725 -24.63 15.29 -9.30
CA VAL A 725 -24.73 14.51 -10.55
C VAL A 725 -26.16 14.04 -10.82
N LEU A 726 -26.88 13.57 -9.79
CA LEU A 726 -28.27 13.12 -9.92
C LEU A 726 -29.23 14.23 -10.38
N LYS A 727 -28.96 15.49 -9.98
CA LYS A 727 -29.72 16.67 -10.46
C LYS A 727 -29.54 16.90 -11.96
N GLY A 728 -28.45 16.42 -12.57
CA GLY A 728 -28.14 16.53 -14.01
C GLY A 728 -27.17 17.66 -14.34
N ASN A 729 -26.69 17.69 -15.60
CA ASN A 729 -25.76 18.70 -16.15
C ASN A 729 -24.46 18.92 -15.35
N TYR A 730 -24.04 17.91 -14.58
CA TYR A 730 -22.82 17.94 -13.80
C TYR A 730 -22.11 16.57 -13.87
N ALA A 731 -20.82 16.58 -14.17
CA ALA A 731 -19.94 15.41 -14.16
C ALA A 731 -19.00 15.46 -12.96
N PHE A 732 -18.84 14.33 -12.27
CA PHE A 732 -18.04 14.28 -11.05
C PHE A 732 -16.85 13.34 -11.20
N PHE A 733 -15.64 13.88 -11.07
CA PHE A 733 -14.41 13.12 -11.06
C PHE A 733 -14.20 12.47 -9.69
N MET A 734 -14.09 11.15 -9.68
CA MET A 734 -13.77 10.37 -8.49
C MET A 734 -13.11 9.05 -8.87
N GLU A 735 -12.67 8.31 -7.87
CA GLU A 735 -12.02 7.02 -8.04
C GLU A 735 -12.97 5.97 -8.63
N SER A 736 -12.48 5.18 -9.59
CA SER A 736 -13.28 4.20 -10.34
C SER A 736 -13.92 3.13 -9.45
N THR A 737 -13.25 2.74 -8.37
CA THR A 737 -13.74 1.77 -7.38
C THR A 737 -14.95 2.32 -6.61
N THR A 738 -14.93 3.61 -6.27
CA THR A 738 -16.06 4.31 -5.64
C THR A 738 -17.21 4.48 -6.62
N ILE A 739 -16.94 4.77 -7.91
CA ILE A 739 -17.96 4.82 -8.97
C ILE A 739 -18.63 3.45 -9.14
N GLU A 740 -17.85 2.38 -9.22
CA GLU A 740 -18.36 1.01 -9.33
C GLU A 740 -19.33 0.68 -8.19
N TYR A 741 -19.01 1.10 -6.97
CA TYR A 741 -19.90 0.93 -5.81
C TYR A 741 -21.18 1.76 -5.91
N VAL A 742 -21.04 3.06 -6.19
CA VAL A 742 -22.18 4.01 -6.23
C VAL A 742 -23.14 3.70 -7.38
N THR A 743 -22.64 3.25 -8.52
CA THR A 743 -23.47 2.87 -9.69
C THR A 743 -24.24 1.57 -9.46
N ARG A 744 -23.74 0.69 -8.57
CA ARG A 744 -24.49 -0.50 -8.12
C ARG A 744 -25.58 -0.14 -7.10
N GLU A 745 -25.33 0.85 -6.25
CA GLU A 745 -26.32 1.36 -5.28
C GLU A 745 -27.41 2.21 -5.99
N ASN A 746 -27.06 2.95 -7.04
CA ASN A 746 -27.98 3.85 -7.75
C ASN A 746 -27.93 3.68 -9.28
N CYS A 747 -28.98 3.11 -9.86
CA CYS A 747 -29.03 2.75 -11.29
C CYS A 747 -29.20 3.95 -12.24
N ASN A 748 -29.45 5.13 -11.68
CA ASN A 748 -29.54 6.40 -12.42
C ASN A 748 -28.16 6.99 -12.73
N LEU A 749 -27.09 6.36 -12.30
CA LEU A 749 -25.71 6.80 -12.50
C LEU A 749 -24.97 5.81 -13.39
N THR A 750 -24.03 6.33 -14.16
CA THR A 750 -23.16 5.55 -15.04
C THR A 750 -21.73 6.09 -15.00
N GLN A 751 -20.77 5.18 -15.11
CA GLN A 751 -19.39 5.55 -15.38
C GLN A 751 -19.22 5.89 -16.86
N ILE A 752 -18.54 7.00 -17.14
CA ILE A 752 -18.19 7.43 -18.51
C ILE A 752 -16.68 7.43 -18.67
N GLY A 753 -16.22 6.96 -19.82
CA GLY A 753 -14.81 6.85 -20.15
C GLY A 753 -14.07 5.74 -19.39
N GLY A 754 -12.77 5.67 -19.66
CA GLY A 754 -11.84 4.78 -18.94
C GLY A 754 -11.33 5.38 -17.64
N GLN A 755 -10.25 4.78 -17.13
CA GLN A 755 -9.43 5.38 -16.07
C GLN A 755 -8.45 6.36 -16.72
N ILE A 756 -8.44 7.61 -16.24
CA ILE A 756 -7.59 8.70 -16.74
C ILE A 756 -6.13 8.52 -16.29
N ASP A 757 -5.95 7.95 -15.10
CA ASP A 757 -4.66 7.66 -14.50
C ASP A 757 -4.64 6.23 -13.94
N SER A 758 -3.45 5.79 -13.54
CA SER A 758 -3.25 4.58 -12.77
C SER A 758 -2.78 4.97 -11.38
N LYS A 759 -3.62 4.66 -10.39
CA LYS A 759 -3.44 4.97 -8.97
C LYS A 759 -3.66 3.73 -8.16
N ASP A 760 -3.09 3.74 -6.95
CA ASP A 760 -3.26 2.63 -6.04
C ASP A 760 -3.63 3.11 -4.64
N TYR A 761 -4.37 2.27 -3.92
CA TYR A 761 -4.54 2.39 -2.48
C TYR A 761 -3.48 1.58 -1.74
N GLY A 762 -2.87 2.24 -0.76
CA GLY A 762 -1.88 1.67 0.15
C GLY A 762 -2.24 1.94 1.60
N ILE A 763 -1.66 1.15 2.50
CA ILE A 763 -1.73 1.44 3.93
C ILE A 763 -0.60 2.41 4.25
N ALA A 764 -0.93 3.50 4.96
CA ALA A 764 0.01 4.57 5.28
C ALA A 764 0.58 4.38 6.69
N LEU A 765 1.88 4.59 6.84
CA LEU A 765 2.62 4.48 8.10
C LEU A 765 3.53 5.70 8.29
N PRO A 766 3.88 6.06 9.54
CA PRO A 766 4.93 7.03 9.78
C PRO A 766 6.26 6.58 9.16
N ILE A 767 7.06 7.54 8.70
CA ILE A 767 8.35 7.25 8.06
C ILE A 767 9.27 6.43 8.97
N GLY A 768 9.87 5.37 8.42
CA GLY A 768 10.74 4.45 9.16
C GLY A 768 10.01 3.48 10.09
N SER A 769 8.70 3.28 9.92
CA SER A 769 7.93 2.35 10.75
C SER A 769 8.37 0.89 10.54
N PRO A 770 8.70 0.14 11.62
CA PRO A 770 9.09 -1.28 11.52
C PRO A 770 7.95 -2.20 11.06
N TRP A 771 6.71 -1.68 11.04
CA TRP A 771 5.53 -2.43 10.60
C TRP A 771 5.34 -2.44 9.09
N ARG A 772 5.98 -1.51 8.37
CA ARG A 772 5.81 -1.34 6.92
C ARG A 772 6.10 -2.64 6.17
N ASP A 773 7.25 -3.25 6.43
CA ASP A 773 7.67 -4.46 5.72
C ASP A 773 6.85 -5.68 6.14
N LYS A 774 6.54 -5.80 7.44
CA LYS A 774 5.71 -6.91 7.96
C LYS A 774 4.30 -6.89 7.37
N ILE A 775 3.66 -5.72 7.34
CA ILE A 775 2.34 -5.53 6.75
C ILE A 775 2.40 -5.64 5.23
N GLY A 776 3.44 -5.07 4.60
CA GLY A 776 3.65 -5.16 3.15
C GLY A 776 3.77 -6.61 2.66
N LEU A 777 4.56 -7.44 3.34
CA LEU A 777 4.67 -8.88 3.05
C LEU A 777 3.34 -9.61 3.27
N ALA A 778 2.61 -9.27 4.34
CA ALA A 778 1.28 -9.84 4.58
C ALA A 778 0.27 -9.50 3.47
N ILE A 779 0.30 -8.28 2.94
CA ILE A 779 -0.54 -7.86 1.81
C ILE A 779 -0.19 -8.66 0.55
N LEU A 780 1.10 -8.78 0.23
CA LEU A 780 1.55 -9.54 -0.95
C LEU A 780 1.07 -11.00 -0.88
N GLU A 781 1.24 -11.65 0.27
CA GLU A 781 0.79 -13.04 0.43
C GLU A 781 -0.74 -13.17 0.33
N MET A 782 -1.50 -12.22 0.86
CA MET A 782 -2.97 -12.21 0.71
C MET A 782 -3.42 -11.93 -0.73
N GLN A 783 -2.63 -11.19 -1.51
CA GLN A 783 -2.87 -11.00 -2.95
C GLN A 783 -2.59 -12.29 -3.72
N GLU A 784 -1.47 -12.97 -3.44
CA GLU A 784 -1.12 -14.26 -4.04
C GLU A 784 -2.17 -15.34 -3.73
N LEU A 785 -2.71 -15.35 -2.51
CA LEU A 785 -3.78 -16.27 -2.10
C LEU A 785 -5.18 -15.85 -2.58
N GLY A 786 -5.34 -14.68 -3.22
CA GLY A 786 -6.63 -14.17 -3.71
C GLY A 786 -7.60 -13.71 -2.63
N VAL A 787 -7.17 -13.60 -1.37
CA VAL A 787 -8.01 -13.23 -0.22
C VAL A 787 -8.56 -11.80 -0.36
N ILE A 788 -7.74 -10.86 -0.85
CA ILE A 788 -8.16 -9.46 -1.04
C ILE A 788 -9.25 -9.37 -2.12
N GLN A 789 -9.13 -10.15 -3.19
CA GLN A 789 -10.14 -10.21 -4.25
C GLN A 789 -11.44 -10.82 -3.75
N GLN A 790 -11.38 -11.84 -2.89
CA GLN A 790 -12.56 -12.42 -2.24
C GLN A 790 -13.29 -11.39 -1.38
N GLU A 791 -12.58 -10.63 -0.54
CA GLU A 791 -13.20 -9.56 0.26
C GLU A 791 -13.75 -8.44 -0.64
N ARG A 792 -13.05 -8.08 -1.72
CA ARG A 792 -13.57 -7.10 -2.69
C ARG A 792 -14.89 -7.58 -3.29
N ASN A 793 -14.95 -8.84 -3.72
CA ASN A 793 -16.18 -9.42 -4.27
C ASN A 793 -17.31 -9.45 -3.23
N LYS A 794 -17.02 -9.64 -1.95
CA LYS A 794 -18.02 -9.57 -0.87
C LYS A 794 -18.60 -8.16 -0.71
N TRP A 795 -17.74 -7.13 -0.75
CA TRP A 795 -18.16 -5.74 -0.49
C TRP A 795 -18.72 -5.01 -1.73
N TRP A 796 -18.25 -5.37 -2.93
CA TRP A 796 -18.76 -4.79 -4.19
C TRP A 796 -19.77 -5.72 -4.88
N GLY A 797 -19.63 -7.05 -4.79
CA GLY A 797 -20.30 -8.04 -5.65
C GLY A 797 -21.67 -8.52 -5.22
N SER A 798 -22.31 -7.86 -4.24
CA SER A 798 -23.64 -8.20 -3.70
C SER A 798 -23.73 -9.57 -3.02
N TYR A 799 -24.21 -9.56 -1.79
CA TYR A 799 -24.89 -10.70 -1.20
C TYR A 799 -26.08 -11.05 -2.11
N ILE A 800 -26.13 -12.29 -2.57
CA ILE A 800 -27.36 -12.92 -3.06
C ILE A 800 -28.22 -13.13 -1.80
N THR A 801 -28.92 -12.10 -1.33
CA THR A 801 -29.94 -12.31 -0.30
C THR A 801 -31.17 -12.89 -0.98
N SER A 802 -31.50 -14.10 -0.56
CA SER A 802 -32.76 -14.81 -0.79
C SER A 802 -33.92 -14.07 -0.09
N ASP A 803 -34.32 -12.93 -0.64
CA ASP A 803 -35.60 -12.30 -0.32
C ASP A 803 -36.22 -11.76 -1.63
N PRO A 804 -37.35 -12.33 -2.12
CA PRO A 804 -37.92 -11.99 -3.42
C PRO A 804 -38.46 -10.55 -3.55
N ASP A 805 -38.59 -9.82 -2.44
CA ASP A 805 -39.36 -8.55 -2.39
C ASP A 805 -38.51 -7.28 -2.16
N GLN A 806 -37.17 -7.34 -2.22
CA GLN A 806 -36.30 -6.15 -2.11
C GLN A 806 -35.34 -6.00 -3.31
N ASP A 807 -35.89 -5.51 -4.42
CA ASP A 807 -35.18 -5.20 -5.67
C ASP A 807 -34.43 -3.84 -5.57
N TYR A 808 -33.44 -3.73 -4.67
CA TYR A 808 -32.68 -2.48 -4.42
C TYR A 808 -31.29 -2.43 -5.08
N TYR A 809 -30.96 -3.37 -5.98
CA TYR A 809 -29.66 -3.37 -6.66
C TYR A 809 -29.80 -3.44 -8.18
N CYS A 810 -28.97 -2.66 -8.88
CA CYS A 810 -28.98 -2.60 -10.32
C CYS A 810 -28.52 -3.94 -10.90
N ASN A 811 -29.44 -4.76 -11.41
CA ASN A 811 -29.11 -5.98 -12.14
C ASN A 811 -28.26 -5.64 -13.38
N VAL A 812 -26.93 -5.73 -13.22
CA VAL A 812 -25.94 -5.48 -14.28
C VAL A 812 -26.08 -6.49 -15.43
N ASP A 813 -26.74 -7.63 -15.18
CA ASP A 813 -26.98 -8.70 -16.16
C ASP A 813 -28.03 -8.35 -17.24
N TYR A 814 -28.75 -7.22 -17.14
CA TYR A 814 -29.61 -6.77 -18.23
C TYR A 814 -28.85 -6.31 -19.48
N LYS A 815 -27.51 -6.17 -19.45
CA LYS A 815 -26.73 -5.95 -20.67
C LYS A 815 -26.70 -7.17 -21.62
N LYS A 816 -27.10 -8.38 -21.16
CA LYS A 816 -27.19 -9.58 -22.02
C LYS A 816 -28.61 -9.98 -22.44
N GLN A 817 -29.66 -9.35 -21.90
CA GLN A 817 -31.05 -9.74 -22.19
C GLN A 817 -31.84 -8.79 -23.11
N ASP A 818 -31.27 -7.65 -23.50
CA ASP A 818 -31.87 -6.72 -24.48
C ASP A 818 -31.78 -7.21 -25.95
N THR A 819 -31.58 -8.50 -26.18
CA THR A 819 -31.74 -9.16 -27.50
C THR A 819 -33.18 -9.60 -27.79
N LYS A 820 -34.15 -9.28 -26.93
CA LYS A 820 -35.57 -9.41 -27.26
C LYS A 820 -36.06 -8.15 -27.94
N ALA A 821 -36.39 -8.26 -29.22
CA ALA A 821 -37.02 -7.19 -29.98
C ALA A 821 -38.26 -6.67 -29.21
N SER A 822 -38.23 -5.40 -28.83
CA SER A 822 -39.36 -4.75 -28.17
C SER A 822 -40.53 -4.66 -29.16
N ALA A 823 -41.76 -4.89 -28.69
CA ALA A 823 -42.95 -4.73 -29.53
C ALA A 823 -43.05 -3.28 -30.01
N LEU A 824 -43.43 -3.06 -31.28
CA LEU A 824 -43.57 -1.72 -31.83
C LEU A 824 -44.69 -0.95 -31.10
N GLY A 825 -44.30 0.09 -30.35
CA GLY A 825 -45.23 0.99 -29.67
C GLY A 825 -45.86 2.02 -30.62
N VAL A 826 -46.97 2.62 -30.18
CA VAL A 826 -47.65 3.72 -30.88
C VAL A 826 -46.72 4.91 -31.10
N ASP A 827 -45.73 5.12 -30.22
CA ASP A 827 -44.77 6.22 -30.32
C ASP A 827 -43.90 6.16 -31.60
N ASN A 828 -43.64 4.95 -32.14
CA ASN A 828 -42.86 4.77 -33.36
C ASN A 828 -43.69 4.89 -34.65
N ILE A 829 -44.98 4.51 -34.62
CA ILE A 829 -45.88 4.47 -35.79
C ILE A 829 -46.87 5.65 -35.83
N GLY A 830 -47.00 6.41 -34.73
CA GLY A 830 -48.02 7.43 -34.53
C GLY A 830 -48.13 8.46 -35.65
N GLY A 831 -47.00 8.87 -36.24
CA GLY A 831 -46.99 9.82 -37.37
C GLY A 831 -47.72 9.34 -38.62
N ILE A 832 -47.77 8.03 -38.88
CA ILE A 832 -48.48 7.46 -40.04
C ILE A 832 -50.00 7.69 -39.89
N PHE A 833 -50.54 7.55 -38.68
CA PHE A 833 -51.94 7.83 -38.40
C PHE A 833 -52.28 9.31 -38.55
N VAL A 834 -51.37 10.22 -38.15
CA VAL A 834 -51.55 11.66 -38.34
C VAL A 834 -51.63 12.03 -39.82
N VAL A 835 -50.71 11.49 -40.66
CA VAL A 835 -50.72 11.73 -42.11
C VAL A 835 -52.01 11.24 -42.76
N LEU A 836 -52.51 10.07 -42.34
CA LEU A 836 -53.78 9.53 -42.84
C LEU A 836 -54.97 10.47 -42.54
N VAL A 837 -55.09 10.95 -41.31
CA VAL A 837 -56.16 11.86 -40.90
C VAL A 837 -56.09 13.17 -41.67
N VAL A 838 -54.90 13.77 -41.78
CA VAL A 838 -54.69 15.01 -42.55
C VAL A 838 -55.05 14.80 -44.02
N GLY A 839 -54.64 13.67 -44.62
CA GLY A 839 -54.97 13.34 -46.01
C GLY A 839 -56.48 13.21 -46.26
N LEU A 840 -57.22 12.59 -45.34
CA LEU A 840 -58.69 12.49 -45.43
C LEU A 840 -59.37 13.85 -45.32
N VAL A 841 -58.91 14.72 -44.42
CA VAL A 841 -59.46 16.09 -44.27
C VAL A 841 -59.23 16.90 -45.55
N ILE A 842 -58.02 16.83 -46.13
CA ILE A 842 -57.71 17.51 -47.40
C ILE A 842 -58.60 16.97 -48.53
N ALA A 843 -58.77 15.64 -48.63
CA ALA A 843 -59.61 15.04 -49.65
C ALA A 843 -61.08 15.49 -49.55
N ILE A 844 -61.63 15.56 -48.32
CA ILE A 844 -62.99 16.08 -48.08
C ILE A 844 -63.07 17.57 -48.46
N ALA A 845 -62.07 18.38 -48.09
CA ALA A 845 -62.03 19.79 -48.43
C ALA A 845 -61.97 20.02 -49.95
N VAL A 846 -61.16 19.24 -50.67
CA VAL A 846 -61.09 19.27 -52.14
C VAL A 846 -62.42 18.86 -52.76
N ALA A 847 -63.06 17.79 -52.27
CA ALA A 847 -64.37 17.36 -52.74
C ALA A 847 -65.45 18.44 -52.52
N ILE A 848 -65.43 19.12 -51.37
CA ILE A 848 -66.32 20.26 -51.10
C ILE A 848 -66.01 21.42 -52.06
N CYS A 849 -64.74 21.72 -52.31
CA CYS A 849 -64.35 22.78 -53.26
C CYS A 849 -64.77 22.43 -54.70
N GLU A 850 -64.58 21.19 -55.14
CA GLU A 850 -65.05 20.70 -56.45
C GLU A 850 -66.58 20.80 -56.56
N PHE A 851 -67.30 20.39 -55.51
CA PHE A 851 -68.75 20.51 -55.45
C PHE A 851 -69.19 21.98 -55.54
N CYS A 852 -68.54 22.88 -54.78
CA CYS A 852 -68.84 24.32 -54.83
C CYS A 852 -68.50 24.94 -56.19
N TRP A 853 -67.38 24.54 -56.79
CA TRP A 853 -66.93 25.04 -58.09
C TRP A 853 -67.87 24.58 -59.20
N ASN A 854 -68.26 23.30 -59.19
CA ASN A 854 -69.21 22.73 -60.16
C ASN A 854 -70.60 23.36 -60.01
N ALA A 855 -71.09 23.53 -58.77
CA ALA A 855 -72.36 24.21 -58.50
C ALA A 855 -72.36 25.67 -58.98
N ARG A 856 -71.21 26.37 -58.89
CA ARG A 856 -71.06 27.75 -59.40
C ARG A 856 -71.07 27.81 -60.93
N ILE A 857 -70.44 26.86 -61.61
CA ILE A 857 -70.48 26.76 -63.08
C ILE A 857 -71.89 26.42 -63.55
N ASN A 858 -72.58 25.48 -62.90
CA ASN A 858 -73.95 25.10 -63.24
C ASN A 858 -74.94 26.25 -62.98
N ALA A 859 -74.81 26.98 -61.86
CA ALA A 859 -75.62 28.17 -61.59
C ALA A 859 -75.42 29.29 -62.63
N SER A 860 -74.20 29.42 -63.18
CA SER A 860 -73.89 30.35 -64.28
C SER A 860 -74.48 29.91 -65.63
N SER A 861 -74.59 28.60 -65.88
CA SER A 861 -75.19 28.03 -67.09
C SER A 861 -76.71 28.16 -67.10
N ASP A 862 -77.34 27.96 -65.93
CA ASP A 862 -78.80 27.81 -65.82
C ASP A 862 -79.52 29.08 -65.30
N HIS A 863 -78.78 30.18 -65.07
CA HIS A 863 -79.29 31.47 -64.54
C HIS A 863 -80.13 31.34 -63.26
N VAL A 864 -79.70 30.51 -62.30
CA VAL A 864 -80.38 30.31 -61.00
C VAL A 864 -79.47 30.77 -59.84
N GLY A 865 -80.06 31.13 -58.69
CA GLY A 865 -79.31 31.52 -57.50
C GLY A 865 -78.39 30.41 -56.96
N LEU A 866 -77.19 30.79 -56.50
CA LEU A 866 -76.13 29.86 -56.06
C LEU A 866 -76.60 28.89 -54.95
N CYS A 867 -77.40 29.37 -53.99
CA CYS A 867 -77.92 28.55 -52.89
C CYS A 867 -78.93 27.49 -53.34
N SER A 868 -79.75 27.75 -54.36
CA SER A 868 -80.72 26.75 -54.83
C SER A 868 -80.04 25.66 -55.67
N ALA A 869 -79.06 26.03 -56.50
CA ALA A 869 -78.25 25.06 -57.26
C ALA A 869 -77.47 24.12 -56.33
N MET A 870 -76.82 24.65 -55.29
CA MET A 870 -76.11 23.83 -54.29
C MET A 870 -77.05 22.90 -53.51
N ALA A 871 -78.27 23.35 -53.17
CA ALA A 871 -79.23 22.55 -52.42
C ALA A 871 -79.80 21.37 -53.24
N ASP A 872 -80.05 21.58 -54.54
CA ASP A 872 -80.55 20.53 -55.44
C ASP A 872 -79.45 19.51 -55.79
N GLU A 873 -78.21 19.96 -55.96
CA GLU A 873 -77.05 19.09 -56.23
C GLU A 873 -76.67 18.28 -54.97
N ALA A 874 -76.80 18.85 -53.77
CA ALA A 874 -76.63 18.14 -52.50
C ALA A 874 -77.75 17.11 -52.25
N ARG A 875 -79.01 17.45 -52.59
CA ARG A 875 -80.13 16.49 -52.56
C ARG A 875 -79.96 15.34 -53.54
N PHE A 876 -79.32 15.59 -54.69
CA PHE A 876 -78.96 14.54 -55.65
C PHE A 876 -77.84 13.64 -55.11
N ALA A 877 -76.78 14.22 -54.53
CA ALA A 877 -75.66 13.46 -53.95
C ALA A 877 -76.08 12.59 -52.74
N CYS A 878 -77.05 13.04 -51.93
CA CYS A 878 -77.55 12.28 -50.78
C CYS A 878 -78.57 11.17 -51.13
N ARG A 879 -79.00 11.02 -52.39
CA ARG A 879 -79.90 9.93 -52.80
C ARG A 879 -79.13 8.62 -53.05
N CYS A 880 -78.97 7.78 -52.03
CA CYS A 880 -78.25 6.51 -52.11
C CYS A 880 -78.96 5.38 -52.90
N ARG A 881 -80.21 5.54 -53.32
CA ARG A 881 -80.96 4.55 -54.14
C ARG A 881 -81.66 5.25 -55.31
N GLY A 882 -80.95 5.41 -56.44
CA GLY A 882 -81.48 5.95 -57.71
C GLY A 882 -80.52 5.68 -58.88
N PRO A 883 -80.97 5.71 -60.15
CA PRO A 883 -80.17 5.22 -61.28
C PRO A 883 -78.92 6.07 -61.53
N ARG A 884 -77.78 5.40 -61.77
CA ARG A 884 -76.41 5.96 -61.89
C ARG A 884 -76.11 6.76 -63.17
N ARG A 885 -77.12 7.23 -63.92
CA ARG A 885 -76.91 8.09 -65.11
C ARG A 885 -77.46 9.48 -64.85
N ARG A 886 -76.64 10.51 -65.13
CA ARG A 886 -77.07 11.93 -65.14
C ARG A 886 -78.24 12.07 -66.13
N PRO A 887 -79.38 12.68 -65.75
CA PRO A 887 -80.35 13.08 -66.75
C PRO A 887 -79.73 14.19 -67.60
N ALA A 888 -79.65 13.98 -68.91
CA ALA A 888 -79.48 15.09 -69.84
C ALA A 888 -80.73 15.98 -69.70
N LEU A 889 -80.54 17.26 -69.41
CA LEU A 889 -81.61 18.25 -69.29
C LEU A 889 -82.46 18.23 -70.58
N THR A 890 -83.62 17.58 -70.52
CA THR A 890 -84.69 17.78 -71.49
C THR A 890 -85.33 19.12 -71.17
N GLN A 891 -85.07 20.13 -72.02
CA GLN A 891 -85.90 21.34 -72.04
C GLN A 891 -87.36 20.93 -72.17
N HIS A 892 -88.16 21.11 -71.11
CA HIS A 892 -89.60 20.98 -71.19
C HIS A 892 -90.21 22.33 -71.52
N CYS A 893 -90.51 22.49 -72.81
CA CYS A 893 -91.37 23.53 -73.34
C CYS A 893 -92.80 23.29 -72.83
N GLY A 894 -93.38 24.24 -72.10
CA GLY A 894 -94.71 24.10 -71.53
C GLY A 894 -95.81 24.34 -72.57
N ARG A 895 -96.38 23.27 -73.16
CA ARG A 895 -97.81 23.19 -73.52
C ARG A 895 -98.22 21.81 -74.06
N CYS A 896 -99.40 21.38 -73.62
CA CYS A 896 -100.28 20.31 -74.15
C CYS A 896 -99.87 18.86 -73.81
N GLN A 897 -100.76 17.90 -73.55
CA GLN A 897 -102.13 17.83 -73.04
C GLN A 897 -102.31 16.32 -72.69
N THR A 898 -103.23 16.02 -71.78
CA THR A 898 -103.54 14.69 -71.23
C THR A 898 -103.87 13.61 -72.27
N GLY A 899 -103.41 12.38 -72.04
CA GLY A 899 -103.86 11.17 -72.75
C GLY A 899 -103.50 9.88 -71.99
N HIS A 900 -104.52 9.13 -71.58
CA HIS A 900 -104.46 7.88 -70.82
C HIS A 900 -103.76 6.71 -71.55
N SER A 901 -103.05 5.85 -70.81
CA SER A 901 -103.22 4.39 -70.90
C SER A 901 -102.65 3.63 -69.69
N LYS A 902 -103.42 2.64 -69.25
CA LYS A 902 -103.30 1.75 -68.08
C LYS A 902 -102.09 0.77 -68.12
N PRO A 903 -101.79 0.07 -67.00
CA PRO A 903 -100.53 -0.66 -66.78
C PRO A 903 -100.59 -2.12 -67.29
N ALA A 904 -99.42 -2.71 -67.58
CA ALA A 904 -99.25 -4.14 -67.77
C ALA A 904 -98.17 -4.68 -66.81
N GLN A 905 -98.51 -5.79 -66.17
CA GLN A 905 -97.73 -6.55 -65.18
C GLN A 905 -96.47 -7.23 -65.76
N PRO A 906 -95.52 -7.63 -64.89
CA PRO A 906 -94.24 -8.22 -65.30
C PRO A 906 -94.37 -9.72 -65.61
N ILE A 907 -93.68 -10.16 -66.66
CA ILE A 907 -93.43 -11.58 -66.93
C ILE A 907 -92.01 -11.91 -66.49
N THR A 908 -91.94 -12.84 -65.55
CA THR A 908 -90.77 -13.58 -65.06
C THR A 908 -90.18 -14.46 -66.17
N TYR A 909 -88.83 -14.57 -66.20
CA TYR A 909 -88.16 -15.78 -66.69
C TYR A 909 -87.16 -16.27 -65.65
N HIS A 910 -87.31 -17.56 -65.35
CA HIS A 910 -86.59 -18.37 -64.38
C HIS A 910 -85.20 -18.79 -64.89
N ASP A 911 -84.23 -18.81 -63.97
CA ASP A 911 -82.97 -19.54 -64.09
C ASP A 911 -83.21 -21.06 -63.96
N TYR A 912 -82.54 -21.83 -64.82
CA TYR A 912 -82.46 -23.28 -64.78
C TYR A 912 -80.98 -23.71 -64.66
N HIS A 913 -80.72 -24.60 -63.68
CA HIS A 913 -79.71 -25.69 -63.65
C HIS A 913 -78.22 -25.31 -63.90
N THR A 914 -77.19 -25.82 -63.22
CA THR A 914 -76.92 -27.14 -62.61
C THR A 914 -75.48 -27.08 -62.04
N TYR A 915 -75.22 -27.68 -60.88
CA TYR A 915 -73.89 -28.24 -60.49
C TYR A 915 -73.63 -29.53 -61.32
N PRO A 916 -72.41 -30.16 -61.44
CA PRO A 916 -71.56 -30.52 -60.28
C PRO A 916 -70.04 -30.87 -60.48
N HIS A 917 -69.39 -31.22 -59.34
CA HIS A 917 -68.21 -32.10 -59.13
C HIS A 917 -66.82 -31.59 -59.61
N GLN A 918 -65.67 -31.88 -58.96
CA GLN A 918 -65.28 -33.00 -58.09
C GLN A 918 -63.97 -32.72 -57.29
N HIS A 919 -63.79 -33.52 -56.24
CA HIS A 919 -62.72 -33.61 -55.24
C HIS A 919 -61.27 -33.75 -55.75
N TYR A 920 -60.29 -33.40 -54.91
CA TYR A 920 -59.27 -34.35 -54.42
C TYR A 920 -58.65 -33.89 -53.09
N HIS A 921 -58.81 -34.71 -52.05
CA HIS A 921 -57.99 -34.73 -50.83
C HIS A 921 -56.84 -35.72 -51.08
N GLN A 922 -55.61 -35.38 -50.67
CA GLN A 922 -54.64 -36.39 -50.22
C GLN A 922 -53.65 -35.78 -49.20
N ASN A 923 -53.62 -36.45 -48.05
CA ASN A 923 -52.67 -36.31 -46.96
C ASN A 923 -51.25 -36.72 -47.38
N VAL A 924 -50.21 -36.08 -46.81
CA VAL A 924 -49.04 -36.78 -46.26
C VAL A 924 -48.49 -35.97 -45.07
N ASN A 925 -48.41 -36.62 -43.91
CA ASN A 925 -47.69 -36.19 -42.70
C ASN A 925 -46.17 -36.28 -42.89
N GLY A 926 -45.40 -35.46 -42.18
CA GLY A 926 -44.10 -35.91 -41.65
C GLY A 926 -42.94 -34.91 -41.67
N LEU A 927 -42.44 -34.62 -40.46
CA LEU A 927 -41.04 -34.33 -40.10
C LEU A 927 -40.40 -33.08 -40.72
N GLN A 928 -40.24 -32.01 -39.94
CA GLN A 928 -39.04 -31.71 -39.12
C GLN A 928 -37.70 -31.74 -39.90
N ALA A 929 -36.98 -30.62 -39.72
CA ALA A 929 -35.55 -30.40 -39.92
C ALA A 929 -35.09 -30.06 -41.35
N LEU A 930 -35.03 -28.75 -41.63
CA LEU A 930 -33.79 -28.14 -42.11
C LEU A 930 -33.54 -26.85 -41.32
N GLN A 931 -32.52 -26.95 -40.49
CA GLN A 931 -31.80 -25.92 -39.76
C GLN A 931 -30.90 -25.12 -40.72
N GLN A 932 -30.40 -24.01 -40.17
CA GLN A 932 -29.20 -23.22 -40.53
C GLN A 932 -29.38 -22.09 -41.54
#